data_AF-A0A453T4D1-F1
#
_entry.id   AF-A0A453T4D1-F1
#
_cell.length_a   1.000
_cell.length_b   1.000
_cell.length_c   1.000
_cell.angle_alpha   90.00
_cell.angle_beta   90.00
_cell.angle_gamma   90.00
#
_symmetry.space_group_name_H-M   'P 1'
#
loop_
_entity.id
_entity.type
_entity.pdbx_description
1 polymer ?
#
loop_
_entity_poly.entity_id
_entity_poly.type
_entity_poly.pdbx_seq_one_letter_code
_entity_poly.pdbx_strand_id
1 'polypeptide(L)'
;RFYRGFSPSATPTSPAPNSGRRSAAPRPRRRRMPLLLAPISTCAPPPRPRLRRLSPPPPMVAVLPAPAPPPRPVTLLPIPTPPPLNTDAFDWLDLFAFLNSPADSYQIPHPPPSPADSYQIPHPPPSPASASPTAEEELAALLERGKERERARRAGHRRLRQRQVKAETEAWARAAEEYRQLEREMLDRHLAPQLPYVKSLFLGWFEPLRDAVARDQDVQRRKRVKHVYAKYLLLLPAEKVAVIVMHKMMGLLMSSKDGCGSVRVVQAAHSIGEAVEREYKVQAFFQKTRRKTRSKTESENDPGLDKEQAKCRKLVKSLVRRRKLTEAQKLVQQEIELEEWGTEAQVKLGTRLIELLLDSAFVQSPADQTPDSSPDFRPAFKHVLRKPIVENGRLKKKHFVIECDPLVHEGFESTARHVEIPYLPMLVPPTKWKGYDKGGHLFLPSYVMRTHGVKDQKEAIKSVPRKQLRKVFEALDILGGTKWRVNRRVHDVVETIWSRGGGIAGLVDKGNIPLPEQPETEDPDEIQKWKWSVKKTKKANRELHAERCDTELKLSVARKMREEDGFYYPHNLDFRGRAYPMHPHLSHLGSDLCRGVLEYAEGRPLGKSGLRWLKIHLANKYGGGIEKLSHESKLTFVEDHLPDIFDSAANPVDGNCWWINAEDPFQCLAACMDLSNALESSSPHGAVSHLPIHQDGSCNGLQHYAALGRDYMGAAAVNLVPGEKPADIYSEIAARVLDVVREDSMKDPATDPSVPLAKVLVDELTGG
;
A
#
# COMPACT_ATOMS: atom_id res chain seq x y z
N ARG A 1 -19.87 -69.73 -30.68
CA ARG A 1 -19.58 -71.15 -31.02
C ARG A 1 -18.23 -71.52 -30.39
N PHE A 2 -18.13 -72.74 -29.85
CA PHE A 2 -17.00 -73.48 -29.23
C PHE A 2 -15.55 -72.95 -29.47
N TYR A 3 -14.67 -72.81 -28.44
CA TYR A 3 -13.92 -73.83 -27.63
C TYR A 3 -12.77 -74.51 -28.43
N ARG A 4 -11.57 -74.89 -27.90
CA ARG A 4 -11.01 -75.04 -26.52
C ARG A 4 -9.46 -75.27 -26.53
N GLY A 5 -8.75 -74.96 -25.42
CA GLY A 5 -7.47 -75.59 -25.01
C GLY A 5 -6.16 -75.02 -25.61
N PHE A 6 -4.96 -75.15 -24.99
CA PHE A 6 -4.51 -75.82 -23.75
C PHE A 6 -3.25 -75.13 -23.15
N SER A 7 -2.95 -75.38 -21.86
CA SER A 7 -1.69 -75.05 -21.14
C SER A 7 -0.61 -76.17 -21.36
N PRO A 8 0.56 -76.32 -20.66
CA PRO A 8 1.06 -75.66 -19.43
C PRO A 8 2.61 -75.49 -19.19
N SER A 9 2.95 -74.75 -18.10
CA SER A 9 3.98 -75.00 -17.04
C SER A 9 5.51 -75.20 -17.27
N ALA A 10 6.24 -75.01 -16.16
CA ALA A 10 7.57 -75.55 -15.76
C ALA A 10 8.84 -74.82 -16.30
N THR A 11 9.97 -74.64 -15.60
CA THR A 11 10.46 -74.44 -14.20
C THR A 11 12.02 -74.29 -14.32
N PRO A 12 12.79 -73.87 -13.28
CA PRO A 12 14.16 -73.37 -13.46
C PRO A 12 15.29 -74.25 -12.87
N THR A 13 16.55 -74.00 -13.25
CA THR A 13 17.78 -74.52 -12.57
C THR A 13 18.97 -73.53 -12.62
N SER A 14 19.92 -73.72 -11.69
CA SER A 14 21.09 -72.87 -11.34
C SER A 14 22.41 -73.67 -11.58
N PRO A 15 23.63 -73.38 -11.01
CA PRO A 15 24.24 -72.16 -10.41
C PRO A 15 25.75 -71.90 -10.76
N ALA A 16 26.34 -70.83 -10.16
CA ALA A 16 27.73 -70.72 -9.64
C ALA A 16 28.97 -70.54 -10.61
N PRO A 17 30.18 -70.14 -10.13
CA PRO A 17 30.48 -69.02 -9.20
C PRO A 17 31.77 -68.19 -9.50
N ASN A 18 31.98 -67.11 -8.71
CA ASN A 18 33.17 -66.84 -7.85
C ASN A 18 33.95 -65.48 -7.94
N SER A 19 34.45 -65.04 -6.76
CA SER A 19 35.25 -63.83 -6.43
C SER A 19 34.52 -62.46 -6.47
N GLY A 20 34.70 -61.52 -5.53
CA GLY A 20 35.35 -61.59 -4.21
C GLY A 20 35.31 -60.26 -3.41
N ARG A 21 35.33 -60.37 -2.06
CA ARG A 21 35.48 -59.32 -0.99
C ARG A 21 34.25 -58.46 -0.55
N ARG A 22 33.88 -58.74 0.70
CA ARG A 22 33.23 -57.96 1.79
C ARG A 22 33.53 -56.44 1.73
N SER A 23 32.70 -55.51 2.21
CA SER A 23 31.47 -55.53 3.05
C SER A 23 30.55 -54.35 2.63
N ALA A 24 29.40 -54.00 3.23
CA ALA A 24 28.68 -54.45 4.44
C ALA A 24 27.14 -54.40 4.22
N ALA A 25 26.33 -54.60 5.28
CA ALA A 25 24.88 -54.83 5.16
C ALA A 25 23.99 -53.57 5.37
N PRO A 26 22.98 -53.34 4.49
CA PRO A 26 21.88 -52.41 4.74
C PRO A 26 20.62 -53.10 5.30
N ARG A 27 19.84 -52.35 6.11
CA ARG A 27 18.52 -52.76 6.66
C ARG A 27 17.40 -52.67 5.59
N PRO A 28 16.24 -53.35 5.78
CA PRO A 28 15.44 -53.84 4.65
C PRO A 28 14.49 -52.84 3.99
N ARG A 29 14.33 -52.96 2.67
CA ARG A 29 13.24 -52.33 1.90
C ARG A 29 11.90 -53.00 2.22
N ARG A 30 10.92 -52.25 2.75
CA ARG A 30 9.52 -52.69 2.75
C ARG A 30 8.92 -52.60 1.34
N ARG A 31 8.10 -53.59 1.02
CA ARG A 31 7.39 -53.76 -0.26
C ARG A 31 6.52 -52.52 -0.59
N ARG A 32 6.55 -52.07 -1.84
CA ARG A 32 5.42 -51.35 -2.46
C ARG A 32 4.72 -52.32 -3.40
N MET A 33 3.41 -52.46 -3.29
CA MET A 33 2.61 -53.13 -4.31
C MET A 33 2.54 -52.28 -5.59
N PRO A 34 2.41 -52.89 -6.77
CA PRO A 34 2.24 -52.16 -8.03
C PRO A 34 0.81 -51.63 -8.17
N LEU A 35 0.68 -50.35 -8.51
CA LEU A 35 -0.58 -49.81 -9.03
C LEU A 35 -0.67 -50.15 -10.52
N LEU A 36 -1.72 -50.88 -10.89
CA LEU A 36 -2.10 -51.14 -12.27
C LEU A 36 -2.53 -49.84 -12.95
N LEU A 37 -1.79 -49.40 -13.96
CA LEU A 37 -2.22 -48.37 -14.90
C LEU A 37 -2.71 -49.07 -16.17
N ALA A 38 -4.02 -49.08 -16.39
CA ALA A 38 -4.60 -49.48 -17.67
C ALA A 38 -4.40 -48.38 -18.72
N PRO A 39 -4.17 -48.72 -20.01
CA PRO A 39 -3.90 -47.74 -21.05
C PRO A 39 -5.19 -47.05 -21.51
N ILE A 40 -5.22 -45.71 -21.47
CA ILE A 40 -6.30 -44.93 -22.08
C ILE A 40 -6.02 -44.76 -23.58
N SER A 41 -7.04 -45.05 -24.38
CA SER A 41 -7.01 -45.04 -25.85
C SER A 41 -6.67 -43.67 -26.44
N THR A 42 -5.81 -43.65 -27.45
CA THR A 42 -5.45 -42.46 -28.21
C THR A 42 -6.46 -42.18 -29.33
N CYS A 43 -7.47 -41.35 -29.06
CA CYS A 43 -8.30 -40.79 -30.13
C CYS A 43 -7.61 -39.59 -30.80
N ALA A 44 -7.41 -39.68 -32.12
CA ALA A 44 -6.82 -38.61 -32.93
C ALA A 44 -7.83 -37.47 -33.20
N PRO A 45 -7.39 -36.20 -33.25
CA PRO A 45 -8.26 -35.08 -33.60
C PRO A 45 -8.53 -35.01 -35.11
N PRO A 46 -9.72 -34.54 -35.55
CA PRO A 46 -10.05 -34.37 -36.96
C PRO A 46 -9.24 -33.24 -37.64
N PRO A 47 -9.11 -33.26 -38.98
CA PRO A 47 -8.24 -32.34 -39.71
C PRO A 47 -8.78 -30.89 -39.73
N ARG A 48 -7.88 -29.92 -39.52
CA ARG A 48 -8.21 -28.48 -39.58
C ARG A 48 -8.48 -28.02 -41.03
N PRO A 49 -9.48 -27.17 -41.28
CA PRO A 49 -9.70 -26.57 -42.60
C PRO A 49 -8.55 -25.61 -42.96
N ARG A 50 -8.14 -25.63 -44.24
CA ARG A 50 -7.08 -24.76 -44.78
C ARG A 50 -7.59 -23.33 -44.97
N LEU A 51 -7.16 -22.39 -44.13
CA LEU A 51 -7.36 -20.96 -44.39
C LEU A 51 -6.46 -20.49 -45.54
N ARG A 52 -7.06 -19.89 -46.58
CA ARG A 52 -6.35 -19.21 -47.67
C ARG A 52 -5.49 -18.07 -47.12
N ARG A 53 -4.22 -17.98 -47.56
CA ARG A 53 -3.44 -16.75 -47.41
C ARG A 53 -4.06 -15.67 -48.30
N LEU A 54 -4.38 -14.51 -47.72
CA LEU A 54 -4.63 -13.28 -48.47
C LEU A 54 -3.30 -12.56 -48.68
N SER A 55 -3.07 -12.07 -49.91
CA SER A 55 -1.85 -11.35 -50.29
C SER A 55 -1.79 -9.95 -49.65
N PRO A 56 -0.60 -9.39 -49.37
CA PRO A 56 -0.47 -8.02 -48.91
C PRO A 56 -0.79 -7.00 -50.03
N PRO A 57 -1.29 -5.81 -49.69
CA PRO A 57 -1.50 -4.73 -50.67
C PRO A 57 -0.16 -4.09 -51.12
N PRO A 58 -0.12 -3.46 -52.31
CA PRO A 58 1.10 -2.83 -52.84
C PRO A 58 1.46 -1.52 -52.11
N PRO A 59 2.74 -1.08 -52.16
CA PRO A 59 3.17 0.15 -51.51
C PRO A 59 2.70 1.41 -52.28
N MET A 60 2.19 2.40 -51.56
CA MET A 60 1.94 3.73 -52.14
C MET A 60 3.23 4.55 -52.22
N VAL A 61 3.38 5.24 -53.35
CA VAL A 61 4.51 6.12 -53.66
C VAL A 61 4.46 7.39 -52.79
N ALA A 62 5.57 7.74 -52.16
CA ALA A 62 5.73 8.99 -51.43
C ALA A 62 6.13 10.14 -52.37
N VAL A 63 5.30 11.18 -52.44
CA VAL A 63 5.60 12.43 -53.18
C VAL A 63 6.38 13.38 -52.27
N LEU A 64 7.52 13.89 -52.75
CA LEU A 64 8.34 14.89 -52.05
C LEU A 64 7.77 16.31 -52.22
N PRO A 65 7.64 17.12 -51.16
CA PRO A 65 7.41 18.55 -51.27
C PRO A 65 8.71 19.34 -51.50
N ALA A 66 8.61 20.44 -52.25
CA ALA A 66 9.71 21.31 -52.68
C ALA A 66 10.29 22.19 -51.54
N PRO A 67 11.53 22.72 -51.67
CA PRO A 67 12.18 23.53 -50.63
C PRO A 67 11.69 24.98 -50.58
N ALA A 68 11.67 25.56 -49.38
CA ALA A 68 11.33 26.96 -49.11
C ALA A 68 12.58 27.86 -48.94
N PRO A 69 12.50 29.19 -49.21
CA PRO A 69 13.67 30.06 -49.37
C PRO A 69 14.28 30.58 -48.05
N PRO A 70 15.52 31.12 -48.08
CA PRO A 70 16.22 31.61 -46.89
C PRO A 70 15.75 33.03 -46.47
N PRO A 71 15.75 33.34 -45.16
CA PRO A 71 15.44 34.68 -44.66
C PRO A 71 16.63 35.66 -44.75
N ARG A 72 16.32 36.94 -44.98
CA ARG A 72 17.29 38.06 -45.03
C ARG A 72 17.63 38.60 -43.61
N PRO A 73 18.78 39.30 -43.43
CA PRO A 73 19.19 39.86 -42.14
C PRO A 73 18.50 41.21 -41.86
N VAL A 74 18.21 41.51 -40.59
CA VAL A 74 17.77 42.83 -40.10
C VAL A 74 18.46 43.17 -38.76
N THR A 75 18.59 44.47 -38.52
CA THR A 75 19.55 45.18 -37.66
C THR A 75 19.32 45.13 -36.14
N LEU A 76 20.36 45.46 -35.38
CA LEU A 76 20.37 45.65 -33.92
C LEU A 76 19.99 47.08 -33.52
N LEU A 77 19.36 47.23 -32.35
CA LEU A 77 19.31 48.48 -31.56
C LEU A 77 19.61 48.18 -30.07
N PRO A 78 20.33 49.07 -29.35
CA PRO A 78 20.75 48.83 -27.96
C PRO A 78 19.81 49.48 -26.91
N ILE A 79 19.77 48.91 -25.70
CA ILE A 79 19.07 49.44 -24.51
C ILE A 79 20.00 49.28 -23.27
N PRO A 80 20.03 50.22 -22.31
CA PRO A 80 21.25 50.54 -21.56
C PRO A 80 21.48 49.78 -20.24
N THR A 81 22.70 49.91 -19.72
CA THR A 81 23.19 49.35 -18.44
C THR A 81 22.87 50.23 -17.23
N PRO A 82 22.38 49.68 -16.10
CA PRO A 82 22.41 50.36 -14.80
C PRO A 82 23.82 50.28 -14.15
N PRO A 83 24.14 51.17 -13.18
CA PRO A 83 25.49 51.31 -12.61
C PRO A 83 25.83 50.22 -11.58
N PRO A 84 27.13 50.02 -11.26
CA PRO A 84 27.56 49.15 -10.18
C PRO A 84 27.32 49.82 -8.82
N LEU A 85 26.79 49.06 -7.85
CA LEU A 85 26.86 49.41 -6.43
C LEU A 85 28.02 48.67 -5.79
N ASN A 86 28.75 49.39 -4.94
CA ASN A 86 30.02 48.96 -4.38
C ASN A 86 29.82 47.89 -3.30
N THR A 87 30.82 47.04 -3.12
CA THR A 87 30.84 46.03 -2.07
C THR A 87 31.17 46.66 -0.72
N ASP A 88 30.38 46.34 0.31
CA ASP A 88 30.93 45.86 1.59
C ASP A 88 29.85 45.16 2.44
N ALA A 89 30.27 44.15 3.20
CA ALA A 89 29.54 43.37 4.21
C ALA A 89 28.06 42.99 3.93
N PHE A 90 27.82 41.76 3.44
CA PHE A 90 26.52 41.10 3.52
C PHE A 90 26.66 39.75 4.26
N ASP A 91 26.15 39.68 5.49
CA ASP A 91 26.22 38.47 6.33
C ASP A 91 25.10 37.48 5.95
N TRP A 92 25.40 36.18 6.02
CA TRP A 92 24.47 35.12 5.64
C TRP A 92 23.42 34.80 6.72
N LEU A 93 23.57 35.31 7.95
CA LEU A 93 22.51 35.24 8.95
C LEU A 93 21.25 36.01 8.53
N ASP A 94 21.39 37.20 7.94
CA ASP A 94 20.24 38.04 7.57
C ASP A 94 19.39 37.40 6.45
N LEU A 95 20.03 36.72 5.49
CA LEU A 95 19.29 36.01 4.44
C LEU A 95 18.59 34.75 4.98
N PHE A 96 19.17 34.09 5.98
CA PHE A 96 18.50 32.97 6.66
C PHE A 96 17.38 33.43 7.59
N ALA A 97 17.52 34.57 8.25
CA ALA A 97 16.45 35.21 9.02
C ALA A 97 15.30 35.64 8.09
N PHE A 98 15.60 36.34 6.99
CA PHE A 98 14.60 36.76 6.01
C PHE A 98 13.83 35.60 5.36
N LEU A 99 14.49 34.47 5.10
CA LEU A 99 13.85 33.29 4.50
C LEU A 99 13.12 32.38 5.51
N ASN A 100 13.26 32.60 6.82
CA ASN A 100 12.65 31.77 7.86
C ASN A 100 11.91 32.55 8.96
N SER A 101 11.74 33.88 8.81
CA SER A 101 10.97 34.69 9.77
C SER A 101 9.49 34.30 9.79
N PRO A 102 8.81 34.26 10.95
CA PRO A 102 7.36 34.14 11.02
C PRO A 102 6.68 35.37 10.40
N ALA A 103 5.59 35.16 9.68
CA ALA A 103 4.63 36.22 9.39
C ALA A 103 3.72 36.40 10.62
N ASP A 104 4.25 37.11 11.63
CA ASP A 104 3.55 38.09 12.47
C ASP A 104 4.33 38.32 13.77
N SER A 105 4.84 39.54 13.94
CA SER A 105 5.35 40.05 15.21
C SER A 105 4.70 41.41 15.51
N TYR A 106 3.42 41.38 15.85
CA TYR A 106 2.77 42.46 16.58
C TYR A 106 2.42 41.96 17.98
N GLN A 107 3.07 42.55 18.99
CA GLN A 107 2.70 42.34 20.38
C GLN A 107 1.31 42.91 20.62
N ILE A 108 0.49 42.19 21.38
CA ILE A 108 -0.72 42.72 22.01
C ILE A 108 -0.27 43.72 23.09
N PRO A 109 -0.64 45.02 23.02
CA PRO A 109 -0.38 45.94 24.12
C PRO A 109 -1.41 45.71 25.23
N HIS A 110 -0.93 45.50 26.46
CA HIS A 110 -1.77 45.69 27.66
C HIS A 110 -2.05 47.19 27.86
N PRO A 111 -3.18 47.56 28.50
CA PRO A 111 -3.64 48.95 28.56
C PRO A 111 -2.83 49.80 29.56
N PRO A 112 -2.58 51.09 29.25
CA PRO A 112 -2.09 52.07 30.22
C PRO A 112 -3.23 52.57 31.15
N PRO A 113 -2.90 53.15 32.32
CA PRO A 113 -3.89 53.58 33.30
C PRO A 113 -4.57 54.92 32.96
N SER A 114 -5.79 55.12 33.49
CA SER A 114 -6.45 56.43 33.59
C SER A 114 -5.65 57.36 34.52
N PRO A 115 -5.54 58.67 34.23
CA PRO A 115 -6.38 59.62 34.95
C PRO A 115 -6.82 60.89 34.20
N ALA A 116 -7.81 61.57 34.80
CA ALA A 116 -8.09 63.01 34.76
C ALA A 116 -8.76 63.65 33.51
N ASP A 117 -10.09 63.76 33.64
CA ASP A 117 -10.97 64.87 33.25
C ASP A 117 -10.37 66.10 32.55
N SER A 118 -10.91 66.40 31.35
CA SER A 118 -11.36 67.76 31.03
C SER A 118 -12.56 67.72 30.08
N TYR A 119 -13.70 68.29 30.52
CA TYR A 119 -14.92 68.35 29.72
C TYR A 119 -14.81 69.41 28.62
N GLN A 120 -14.95 69.00 27.35
CA GLN A 120 -15.41 69.89 26.28
C GLN A 120 -16.47 69.20 25.40
N ILE A 121 -17.42 70.01 24.93
CA ILE A 121 -18.72 69.61 24.38
C ILE A 121 -18.56 69.14 22.92
N PRO A 122 -19.25 68.06 22.47
CA PRO A 122 -19.09 67.55 21.11
C PRO A 122 -19.82 68.39 20.06
N HIS A 123 -19.13 68.69 18.95
CA HIS A 123 -19.78 69.05 17.69
C HIS A 123 -20.23 67.78 16.95
N PRO A 124 -21.37 67.79 16.23
CA PRO A 124 -21.87 66.62 15.53
C PRO A 124 -20.99 66.28 14.30
N PRO A 125 -20.64 65.00 14.07
CA PRO A 125 -20.04 64.58 12.81
C PRO A 125 -21.10 64.62 11.68
N PRO A 126 -20.72 65.04 10.46
CA PRO A 126 -21.63 64.96 9.31
C PRO A 126 -21.89 63.50 8.92
N SER A 127 -23.10 63.23 8.41
CA SER A 127 -23.53 61.89 7.98
C SER A 127 -22.55 61.26 6.97
N PRO A 128 -22.17 59.98 7.14
CA PRO A 128 -21.45 59.27 6.10
C PRO A 128 -22.39 59.02 4.92
N ALA A 129 -22.21 59.77 3.84
CA ALA A 129 -22.77 59.41 2.54
C ALA A 129 -22.13 58.09 2.09
N SER A 130 -22.89 56.99 2.17
CA SER A 130 -22.44 55.68 1.71
C SER A 130 -22.37 55.66 0.18
N ALA A 131 -21.24 56.08 -0.37
CA ALA A 131 -20.91 55.80 -1.77
C ALA A 131 -20.80 54.27 -1.93
N SER A 132 -21.78 53.68 -2.61
CA SER A 132 -21.67 52.31 -3.10
C SER A 132 -20.48 52.22 -4.06
N PRO A 133 -19.58 51.23 -3.92
CA PRO A 133 -18.42 51.11 -4.79
C PRO A 133 -18.85 51.02 -6.25
N THR A 134 -18.09 51.65 -7.13
CA THR A 134 -18.35 51.57 -8.58
C THR A 134 -18.07 50.15 -9.08
N ALA A 135 -18.74 49.73 -10.15
CA ALA A 135 -18.56 48.39 -10.72
C ALA A 135 -17.10 48.09 -11.14
N GLU A 136 -16.31 49.13 -11.44
CA GLU A 136 -14.88 49.02 -11.72
C GLU A 136 -14.05 48.75 -10.45
N GLU A 137 -14.38 49.40 -9.33
CA GLU A 137 -13.76 49.15 -8.02
C GLU A 137 -14.12 47.75 -7.50
N GLU A 138 -15.37 47.30 -7.68
CA GLU A 138 -15.77 45.93 -7.35
C GLU A 138 -15.00 44.90 -8.19
N LEU A 139 -14.86 45.12 -9.50
CA LEU A 139 -14.09 44.24 -10.39
C LEU A 139 -12.60 44.23 -10.04
N ALA A 140 -12.00 45.39 -9.73
CA ALA A 140 -10.62 45.48 -9.27
C ALA A 140 -10.42 44.74 -7.93
N ALA A 141 -11.33 44.90 -6.97
CA ALA A 141 -11.31 44.21 -5.69
C ALA A 141 -11.55 42.69 -5.83
N LEU A 142 -12.29 42.23 -6.84
CA LEU A 142 -12.42 40.81 -7.18
C LEU A 142 -11.13 40.25 -7.81
N LEU A 143 -10.48 41.02 -8.68
CA LEU A 143 -9.21 40.63 -9.31
C LEU A 143 -8.06 40.55 -8.30
N GLU A 144 -7.93 41.51 -7.37
CA GLU A 144 -6.92 41.43 -6.30
C GLU A 144 -7.22 40.27 -5.33
N ARG A 145 -8.47 40.08 -4.87
CA ARG A 145 -8.85 38.89 -4.08
C ARG A 145 -8.55 37.58 -4.82
N GLY A 146 -8.66 37.56 -6.15
CA GLY A 146 -8.23 36.45 -7.00
C GLY A 146 -6.71 36.20 -6.94
N LYS A 147 -5.90 37.27 -7.09
CA LYS A 147 -4.43 37.21 -7.00
C LYS A 147 -3.97 36.79 -5.60
N GLU A 148 -4.59 37.29 -4.54
CA GLU A 148 -4.31 36.92 -3.14
C GLU A 148 -4.60 35.44 -2.88
N ARG A 149 -5.78 34.95 -3.28
CA ARG A 149 -6.12 33.52 -3.23
C ARG A 149 -5.09 32.67 -3.98
N GLU A 150 -4.60 33.13 -5.13
CA GLU A 150 -3.57 32.41 -5.87
C GLU A 150 -2.20 32.43 -5.15
N ARG A 151 -1.81 33.57 -4.57
CA ARG A 151 -0.58 33.70 -3.75
C ARG A 151 -0.64 32.77 -2.54
N ALA A 152 -1.76 32.75 -1.81
CA ALA A 152 -2.00 31.87 -0.68
C ALA A 152 -1.94 30.38 -1.10
N ARG A 153 -2.61 30.01 -2.19
CA ARG A 153 -2.57 28.64 -2.74
C ARG A 153 -1.14 28.21 -3.13
N ARG A 154 -0.37 29.11 -3.75
CA ARG A 154 1.05 28.88 -4.09
C ARG A 154 1.91 28.73 -2.82
N ALA A 155 1.65 29.51 -1.78
CA ALA A 155 2.34 29.39 -0.49
C ALA A 155 2.03 28.08 0.24
N GLY A 156 0.75 27.71 0.34
CA GLY A 156 0.31 26.43 0.89
C GLY A 156 0.92 25.24 0.15
N HIS A 157 0.91 25.25 -1.19
CA HIS A 157 1.57 24.21 -1.98
C HIS A 157 3.09 24.13 -1.72
N ARG A 158 3.79 25.27 -1.54
CA ARG A 158 5.22 25.26 -1.15
C ARG A 158 5.42 24.61 0.22
N ARG A 159 4.60 24.93 1.22
CA ARG A 159 4.63 24.33 2.57
C ARG A 159 4.38 22.82 2.52
N LEU A 160 3.32 22.37 1.83
CA LEU A 160 3.03 20.95 1.65
C LEU A 160 4.17 20.22 0.92
N ARG A 161 4.77 20.85 -0.10
CA ARG A 161 5.91 20.27 -0.81
C ARG A 161 7.16 20.17 0.08
N GLN A 162 7.44 21.15 0.93
CA GLN A 162 8.52 21.07 1.93
C GLN A 162 8.26 19.92 2.92
N ARG A 163 7.03 19.78 3.42
CA ARG A 163 6.62 18.65 4.28
C ARG A 163 6.78 17.30 3.56
N GLN A 164 6.36 17.18 2.30
CA GLN A 164 6.54 15.95 1.51
C GLN A 164 8.02 15.60 1.30
N VAL A 165 8.86 16.59 0.99
CA VAL A 165 10.32 16.38 0.90
C VAL A 165 10.82 15.83 2.23
N LYS A 166 10.55 16.51 3.35
CA LYS A 166 10.97 16.06 4.69
C LYS A 166 10.44 14.65 5.03
N ALA A 167 9.23 14.32 4.62
CA ALA A 167 8.63 13.00 4.81
C ALA A 167 9.42 11.91 4.06
N GLU A 168 9.61 12.06 2.74
CA GLU A 168 10.32 11.06 1.92
C GLU A 168 11.82 10.94 2.27
N THR A 169 12.45 11.99 2.80
CA THR A 169 13.91 12.10 2.88
C THR A 169 14.48 12.03 4.29
N GLU A 170 13.64 12.23 5.30
CA GLU A 170 14.04 12.23 6.71
C GLU A 170 13.16 11.33 7.58
N ALA A 171 12.33 10.43 7.02
CA ALA A 171 11.52 9.49 7.83
C ALA A 171 12.38 8.71 8.84
N TRP A 172 13.36 7.94 8.36
CA TRP A 172 14.25 7.15 9.22
C TRP A 172 15.22 8.00 10.05
N ALA A 173 15.58 9.19 9.56
CA ALA A 173 16.41 10.13 10.30
C ALA A 173 15.67 10.73 11.51
N ARG A 174 14.40 11.11 11.33
CA ARG A 174 13.54 11.62 12.41
C ARG A 174 13.23 10.55 13.43
N ALA A 175 12.87 9.34 13.00
CA ALA A 175 12.68 8.21 13.91
C ALA A 175 13.95 7.96 14.74
N ALA A 176 15.14 7.97 14.15
CA ALA A 176 16.41 7.82 14.88
C ALA A 176 16.82 9.02 15.75
N GLU A 177 16.25 10.22 15.55
CA GLU A 177 16.36 11.33 16.51
C GLU A 177 15.34 11.18 17.65
N GLU A 178 14.10 10.78 17.36
CA GLU A 178 13.05 10.51 18.35
C GLU A 178 13.51 9.44 19.34
N TYR A 179 14.07 8.32 18.88
CA TYR A 179 14.65 7.29 19.76
C TYR A 179 15.79 7.85 20.62
N ARG A 180 16.70 8.66 20.07
CA ARG A 180 17.80 9.30 20.83
C ARG A 180 17.32 10.39 21.79
N GLN A 181 16.19 11.05 21.51
CA GLN A 181 15.60 12.02 22.41
C GLN A 181 14.90 11.31 23.58
N LEU A 182 14.09 10.28 23.28
CA LEU A 182 13.47 9.42 24.29
C LEU A 182 14.52 8.75 25.18
N GLU A 183 15.63 8.28 24.62
CA GLU A 183 16.80 7.74 25.34
C GLU A 183 17.40 8.76 26.32
N ARG A 184 17.62 10.01 25.89
CA ARG A 184 18.12 11.09 26.76
C ARG A 184 17.13 11.46 27.85
N GLU A 185 15.87 11.72 27.49
CA GLU A 185 14.79 12.02 28.45
C GLU A 185 14.60 10.88 29.46
N MET A 186 14.87 9.64 29.05
CA MET A 186 14.85 8.47 29.92
C MET A 186 16.01 8.44 30.93
N LEU A 187 17.24 8.66 30.45
CA LEU A 187 18.43 8.77 31.32
C LEU A 187 18.29 9.90 32.34
N ASP A 188 17.74 11.04 31.91
CA ASP A 188 17.59 12.25 32.73
C ASP A 188 16.45 12.19 33.76
N ARG A 189 15.40 11.37 33.54
CA ARG A 189 14.15 11.42 34.34
C ARG A 189 13.69 10.11 34.98
N HIS A 190 14.34 8.98 34.71
CA HIS A 190 13.99 7.65 35.23
C HIS A 190 12.53 7.19 34.96
N LEU A 191 11.87 7.73 33.93
CA LEU A 191 10.43 7.52 33.62
C LEU A 191 10.09 6.15 32.97
N ALA A 192 10.94 5.13 33.13
CA ALA A 192 10.85 3.86 32.41
C ALA A 192 9.50 3.13 32.60
N PRO A 193 8.86 3.16 33.80
CA PRO A 193 7.58 2.49 34.02
C PRO A 193 6.38 3.13 33.30
N GLN A 194 6.49 4.35 32.77
CA GLN A 194 5.33 5.10 32.23
C GLN A 194 5.16 4.98 30.71
N LEU A 195 6.12 4.38 30.01
CA LEU A 195 6.01 4.16 28.56
C LEU A 195 5.11 2.93 28.26
N PRO A 196 4.31 2.96 27.18
CA PRO A 196 3.64 1.76 26.69
C PRO A 196 4.64 0.62 26.51
N TYR A 197 4.32 -0.58 26.99
CA TYR A 197 5.24 -1.72 27.12
C TYR A 197 6.10 -1.98 25.87
N VAL A 198 5.56 -1.79 24.66
CA VAL A 198 6.34 -2.03 23.44
C VAL A 198 7.20 -0.83 23.01
N LYS A 199 6.87 0.41 23.43
CA LYS A 199 7.84 1.52 23.30
C LYS A 199 9.07 1.26 24.18
N SER A 200 8.90 0.76 25.40
CA SER A 200 10.04 0.38 26.25
C SER A 200 10.81 -0.82 25.69
N LEU A 201 10.17 -1.81 25.06
CA LEU A 201 10.89 -2.87 24.31
C LEU A 201 11.75 -2.29 23.16
N PHE A 202 11.18 -1.45 22.29
CA PHE A 202 11.94 -0.84 21.19
C PHE A 202 13.09 0.04 21.66
N LEU A 203 12.90 0.82 22.73
CA LEU A 203 13.97 1.62 23.34
C LEU A 203 15.06 0.72 23.95
N GLY A 204 14.67 -0.33 24.67
CA GLY A 204 15.60 -1.31 25.24
C GLY A 204 16.38 -2.11 24.19
N TRP A 205 15.87 -2.26 22.97
CA TRP A 205 16.60 -2.88 21.85
C TRP A 205 17.44 -1.88 21.04
N PHE A 206 17.10 -0.58 21.06
CA PHE A 206 17.73 0.43 20.21
C PHE A 206 19.21 0.61 20.51
N GLU A 207 19.57 0.88 21.77
CA GLU A 207 20.95 1.08 22.19
C GLU A 207 21.83 -0.17 21.97
N PRO A 208 21.46 -1.38 22.47
CA PRO A 208 22.25 -2.58 22.25
C PRO A 208 22.48 -2.88 20.76
N LEU A 209 21.46 -2.72 19.91
CA LEU A 209 21.55 -2.94 18.48
C LEU A 209 22.38 -1.86 17.76
N ARG A 210 22.19 -0.57 18.10
CA ARG A 210 23.00 0.56 17.61
C ARG A 210 24.48 0.26 17.84
N ASP A 211 24.83 -0.13 19.06
CA ASP A 211 26.22 -0.36 19.44
C ASP A 211 26.77 -1.65 18.83
N ALA A 212 25.95 -2.69 18.68
CA ALA A 212 26.33 -3.91 17.96
C ALA A 212 26.62 -3.63 16.47
N VAL A 213 25.80 -2.79 15.82
CA VAL A 213 26.04 -2.33 14.43
C VAL A 213 27.29 -1.45 14.35
N ALA A 214 27.49 -0.51 15.28
CA ALA A 214 28.67 0.35 15.31
C ALA A 214 29.97 -0.46 15.51
N ARG A 215 29.95 -1.46 16.41
CA ARG A 215 31.08 -2.40 16.61
C ARG A 215 31.40 -3.18 15.34
N ASP A 216 30.39 -3.72 14.64
CA ASP A 216 30.64 -4.42 13.37
C ASP A 216 31.17 -3.46 12.30
N GLN A 217 30.61 -2.24 12.17
CA GLN A 217 31.14 -1.20 11.28
C GLN A 217 32.63 -0.93 11.53
N ASP A 218 33.07 -0.77 12.79
CA ASP A 218 34.48 -0.55 13.12
C ASP A 218 35.36 -1.78 12.85
N VAL A 219 34.87 -2.98 13.13
CA VAL A 219 35.57 -4.23 12.73
C VAL A 219 35.74 -4.30 11.21
N GLN A 220 34.71 -3.97 10.43
CA GLN A 220 34.77 -3.94 8.97
C GLN A 220 35.62 -2.78 8.41
N ARG A 221 35.79 -1.67 9.15
CA ARG A 221 36.75 -0.60 8.81
C ARG A 221 38.18 -1.10 8.94
N ARG A 222 38.51 -1.79 10.03
CA ARG A 222 39.86 -2.27 10.40
C ARG A 222 40.33 -3.53 9.65
N LYS A 223 39.40 -4.41 9.23
CA LYS A 223 39.74 -5.65 8.49
C LYS A 223 40.34 -5.36 7.10
N ARG A 224 41.47 -6.03 6.79
CA ARG A 224 42.09 -6.04 5.44
C ARG A 224 41.21 -6.74 4.40
N VAL A 225 40.72 -7.95 4.72
CA VAL A 225 39.74 -8.68 3.90
C VAL A 225 38.36 -8.45 4.50
N LYS A 226 37.50 -7.74 3.76
CA LYS A 226 36.17 -7.33 4.21
C LYS A 226 35.12 -8.31 3.72
N HIS A 227 34.08 -8.52 4.52
CA HIS A 227 32.92 -9.33 4.11
C HIS A 227 32.15 -8.65 2.98
N VAL A 228 31.44 -9.41 2.14
CA VAL A 228 30.68 -8.86 0.99
C VAL A 228 29.67 -7.78 1.41
N TYR A 229 29.05 -7.93 2.59
CA TYR A 229 28.10 -6.94 3.13
C TYR A 229 28.78 -5.66 3.65
N ALA A 230 30.07 -5.70 3.97
CA ALA A 230 30.78 -4.62 4.68
C ALA A 230 30.75 -3.29 3.93
N LYS A 231 30.92 -3.34 2.60
CA LYS A 231 30.89 -2.13 1.76
C LYS A 231 29.52 -1.44 1.75
N TYR A 232 28.46 -2.15 2.13
CA TYR A 232 27.09 -1.64 2.20
C TYR A 232 26.73 -1.20 3.63
N LEU A 233 27.14 -1.98 4.64
CA LEU A 233 26.94 -1.65 6.06
C LEU A 233 27.53 -0.29 6.45
N LEU A 234 28.65 0.11 5.82
CA LEU A 234 29.35 1.36 6.09
C LEU A 234 28.73 2.60 5.43
N LEU A 235 27.65 2.46 4.66
CA LEU A 235 27.05 3.57 3.89
C LEU A 235 26.04 4.41 4.68
N LEU A 236 25.57 3.92 5.83
CA LEU A 236 24.64 4.63 6.72
C LEU A 236 25.16 4.63 8.17
N PRO A 237 24.79 5.64 8.98
CA PRO A 237 25.02 5.64 10.43
C PRO A 237 24.34 4.45 11.13
N ALA A 238 24.95 3.96 12.21
CA ALA A 238 24.48 2.77 12.94
C ALA A 238 23.07 2.95 13.53
N GLU A 239 22.75 4.15 14.00
CA GLU A 239 21.45 4.53 14.58
C GLU A 239 20.32 4.34 13.56
N LYS A 240 20.51 4.84 12.33
CA LYS A 240 19.54 4.67 11.24
C LYS A 240 19.35 3.19 10.90
N VAL A 241 20.44 2.44 10.84
CA VAL A 241 20.41 1.00 10.52
C VAL A 241 19.64 0.24 11.60
N ALA A 242 19.88 0.51 12.88
CA ALA A 242 19.15 -0.10 14.00
C ALA A 242 17.63 0.15 13.90
N VAL A 243 17.19 1.40 13.70
CA VAL A 243 15.77 1.73 13.53
C VAL A 243 15.16 1.04 12.31
N ILE A 244 15.84 1.04 11.16
CA ILE A 244 15.37 0.34 9.95
C ILE A 244 15.18 -1.16 10.23
N VAL A 245 16.12 -1.80 10.92
CA VAL A 245 16.08 -3.23 11.25
C VAL A 245 14.91 -3.54 12.18
N MET A 246 14.76 -2.82 13.29
CA MET A 246 13.67 -3.06 14.25
C MET A 246 12.29 -2.86 13.62
N HIS A 247 12.06 -1.72 12.95
CA HIS A 247 10.75 -1.43 12.34
C HIS A 247 10.43 -2.36 11.16
N LYS A 248 11.43 -2.76 10.36
CA LYS A 248 11.19 -3.72 9.27
C LYS A 248 10.93 -5.12 9.79
N MET A 249 11.66 -5.58 10.81
CA MET A 249 11.36 -6.87 11.45
C MET A 249 9.95 -6.87 12.03
N MET A 250 9.60 -5.85 12.81
CA MET A 250 8.28 -5.71 13.41
C MET A 250 7.15 -5.71 12.36
N GLY A 251 7.23 -4.85 11.35
CA GLY A 251 6.23 -4.78 10.29
C GLY A 251 6.05 -6.08 9.52
N LEU A 252 7.12 -6.86 9.33
CA LEU A 252 7.07 -8.19 8.69
C LEU A 252 6.39 -9.25 9.56
N LEU A 253 6.62 -9.22 10.88
CA LEU A 253 6.01 -10.15 11.83
C LEU A 253 4.51 -9.87 12.02
N MET A 254 4.15 -8.58 12.11
CA MET A 254 2.75 -8.13 12.16
C MET A 254 1.98 -8.43 10.87
N SER A 255 2.62 -8.25 9.70
CA SER A 255 2.02 -8.56 8.39
C SER A 255 2.09 -10.06 8.04
N SER A 256 2.33 -10.95 9.00
CA SER A 256 2.42 -12.39 8.76
C SER A 256 1.02 -13.01 8.61
N LYS A 257 0.72 -13.56 7.43
CA LYS A 257 -0.58 -14.15 7.10
C LYS A 257 -1.00 -15.31 8.01
N ASP A 258 -0.04 -15.96 8.64
CA ASP A 258 -0.27 -17.11 9.52
C ASP A 258 -0.55 -16.67 10.98
N GLY A 259 -0.51 -15.35 11.26
CA GLY A 259 -0.81 -14.72 12.55
C GLY A 259 0.03 -15.23 13.70
N CYS A 260 1.25 -15.72 13.43
CA CYS A 260 2.02 -16.55 14.35
C CYS A 260 3.34 -15.92 14.80
N GLY A 261 3.47 -14.60 14.66
CA GLY A 261 4.69 -13.87 15.03
C GLY A 261 5.96 -14.43 14.40
N SER A 262 5.89 -14.91 13.14
CA SER A 262 7.07 -15.47 12.47
C SER A 262 7.17 -15.13 10.98
N VAL A 263 8.41 -14.98 10.51
CA VAL A 263 8.75 -14.62 9.12
C VAL A 263 9.88 -15.51 8.60
N ARG A 264 9.83 -15.88 7.32
CA ARG A 264 10.91 -16.66 6.68
C ARG A 264 12.21 -15.84 6.64
N VAL A 265 13.32 -16.44 7.07
CA VAL A 265 14.62 -15.74 7.21
C VAL A 265 15.04 -15.03 5.92
N VAL A 266 14.96 -15.72 4.77
CA VAL A 266 15.34 -15.15 3.46
C VAL A 266 14.47 -13.95 3.08
N GLN A 267 13.18 -13.96 3.43
CA GLN A 267 12.25 -12.87 3.16
C GLN A 267 12.57 -11.65 4.05
N ALA A 268 12.86 -11.86 5.33
CA ALA A 268 13.28 -10.81 6.24
C ALA A 268 14.63 -10.20 5.84
N ALA A 269 15.63 -11.03 5.57
CA ALA A 269 16.96 -10.58 5.14
C ALA A 269 16.89 -9.74 3.86
N HIS A 270 16.15 -10.19 2.83
CA HIS A 270 15.95 -9.42 1.61
C HIS A 270 15.28 -8.07 1.89
N SER A 271 14.19 -8.05 2.67
CA SER A 271 13.41 -6.84 2.91
C SER A 271 14.16 -5.81 3.75
N ILE A 272 14.96 -6.23 4.72
CA ILE A 272 15.84 -5.37 5.52
C ILE A 272 16.97 -4.80 4.64
N GLY A 273 17.65 -5.65 3.87
CA GLY A 273 18.73 -5.20 2.97
C GLY A 273 18.25 -4.21 1.91
N GLU A 274 17.07 -4.45 1.33
CA GLU A 274 16.42 -3.54 0.38
C GLU A 274 16.02 -2.21 1.05
N ALA A 275 15.52 -2.23 2.29
CA ALA A 275 15.19 -1.00 3.02
C ALA A 275 16.42 -0.13 3.29
N VAL A 276 17.55 -0.75 3.66
CA VAL A 276 18.85 -0.07 3.84
C VAL A 276 19.38 0.51 2.52
N GLU A 277 19.26 -0.22 1.40
CA GLU A 277 19.61 0.30 0.07
C GLU A 277 18.79 1.54 -0.31
N ARG A 278 17.46 1.49 -0.08
CA ARG A 278 16.54 2.59 -0.41
C ARG A 278 16.90 3.85 0.38
N GLU A 279 17.15 3.74 1.69
CA GLU A 279 17.59 4.87 2.53
C GLU A 279 18.94 5.43 2.07
N TYR A 280 19.91 4.56 1.75
CA TYR A 280 21.19 5.00 1.19
C TYR A 280 21.02 5.78 -0.12
N LYS A 281 20.21 5.28 -1.06
CA LYS A 281 19.95 5.94 -2.35
C LYS A 281 19.34 7.33 -2.16
N VAL A 282 18.39 7.46 -1.23
CA VAL A 282 17.82 8.77 -0.84
C VAL A 282 18.92 9.68 -0.27
N GLN A 283 19.65 9.24 0.76
CA GLN A 283 20.70 10.06 1.38
C GLN A 283 21.80 10.50 0.40
N ALA A 284 22.25 9.60 -0.48
CA ALA A 284 23.27 9.89 -1.51
C ALA A 284 22.80 10.93 -2.53
N PHE A 285 21.52 10.92 -2.91
CA PHE A 285 20.91 11.93 -3.78
C PHE A 285 20.99 13.34 -3.15
N PHE A 286 20.71 13.46 -1.85
CA PHE A 286 20.81 14.75 -1.15
C PHE A 286 22.26 15.22 -0.97
N GLN A 287 23.20 14.34 -0.65
CA GLN A 287 24.61 14.71 -0.55
C GLN A 287 25.17 15.22 -1.90
N LYS A 288 24.83 14.56 -3.03
CA LYS A 288 25.18 15.03 -4.38
C LYS A 288 24.51 16.38 -4.71
N THR A 289 23.27 16.60 -4.26
CA THR A 289 22.53 17.86 -4.51
C THR A 289 23.08 19.02 -3.68
N ARG A 290 23.40 18.82 -2.39
CA ARG A 290 24.06 19.82 -1.52
C ARG A 290 25.47 20.16 -2.03
N ARG A 291 26.24 19.17 -2.50
CA ARG A 291 27.54 19.41 -3.18
C ARG A 291 27.39 20.25 -4.45
N LYS A 292 26.32 20.09 -5.26
CA LYS A 292 26.05 20.96 -6.43
C LYS A 292 25.78 22.42 -6.06
N THR A 293 25.18 22.69 -4.89
CA THR A 293 24.96 24.07 -4.41
C THR A 293 26.26 24.67 -3.84
N ARG A 294 27.02 23.88 -3.05
CA ARG A 294 28.25 24.34 -2.37
C ARG A 294 29.46 24.49 -3.32
N SER A 295 29.53 23.67 -4.37
CA SER A 295 30.50 23.79 -5.49
C SER A 295 30.34 25.06 -6.33
N LYS A 296 29.41 25.95 -5.99
CA LYS A 296 29.31 27.29 -6.58
C LYS A 296 30.11 28.35 -5.80
N THR A 297 30.66 28.01 -4.64
CA THR A 297 31.39 28.94 -3.75
C THR A 297 32.83 28.52 -3.51
N GLU A 298 33.14 27.22 -3.41
CA GLU A 298 34.50 26.73 -3.10
C GLU A 298 34.95 25.64 -4.09
N SER A 299 36.24 25.67 -4.43
CA SER A 299 36.95 24.78 -5.37
C SER A 299 38.13 24.09 -4.66
N GLU A 300 38.77 23.12 -5.35
CA GLU A 300 39.91 22.29 -4.89
C GLU A 300 39.55 21.10 -3.98
N ASN A 301 40.08 19.87 -4.12
CA ASN A 301 40.96 19.25 -5.13
C ASN A 301 40.70 17.72 -5.19
N ASP A 302 40.87 17.06 -6.36
CA ASP A 302 41.46 15.70 -6.54
C ASP A 302 41.54 15.34 -8.07
N PRO A 303 42.71 15.11 -8.70
CA PRO A 303 42.85 15.19 -10.17
C PRO A 303 42.58 13.90 -10.99
N GLY A 304 42.45 12.72 -10.37
CA GLY A 304 42.53 11.43 -11.08
C GLY A 304 41.28 11.05 -11.90
N LEU A 305 40.15 10.89 -11.21
CA LEU A 305 38.83 10.58 -11.81
C LEU A 305 38.14 11.81 -12.42
N ASP A 306 38.66 13.01 -12.15
CA ASP A 306 37.96 14.26 -12.41
C ASP A 306 38.11 14.73 -13.87
N LYS A 307 39.04 14.17 -14.68
CA LYS A 307 39.19 14.57 -16.10
C LYS A 307 38.01 14.19 -16.99
N GLU A 308 37.39 13.01 -16.79
CA GLU A 308 36.19 12.63 -17.54
C GLU A 308 34.93 13.30 -16.98
N GLN A 309 34.80 13.35 -15.65
CA GLN A 309 33.70 14.08 -15.02
C GLN A 309 33.74 15.58 -15.36
N ALA A 310 34.92 16.22 -15.45
CA ALA A 310 35.05 17.61 -15.90
C ALA A 310 34.64 17.81 -17.37
N LYS A 311 34.91 16.85 -18.27
CA LYS A 311 34.40 16.87 -19.65
C LYS A 311 32.87 16.80 -19.66
N CYS A 312 32.26 15.87 -18.92
CA CYS A 312 30.81 15.78 -18.75
C CYS A 312 30.21 17.06 -18.13
N ARG A 313 30.79 17.58 -17.04
CA ARG A 313 30.36 18.83 -16.38
C ARG A 313 30.43 20.04 -17.32
N LYS A 314 31.47 20.16 -18.15
CA LYS A 314 31.58 21.22 -19.19
C LYS A 314 30.49 21.05 -20.26
N LEU A 315 30.21 19.83 -20.70
CA LEU A 315 29.15 19.53 -21.68
C LEU A 315 27.75 19.82 -21.11
N VAL A 316 27.46 19.44 -19.87
CA VAL A 316 26.20 19.77 -19.18
C VAL A 316 26.03 21.29 -19.03
N LYS A 317 27.08 22.03 -18.62
CA LYS A 317 27.02 23.51 -18.55
C LYS A 317 26.75 24.15 -19.93
N SER A 318 27.34 23.61 -21.00
CA SER A 318 27.07 24.02 -22.39
C SER A 318 25.60 23.79 -22.78
N LEU A 319 25.05 22.60 -22.50
CA LEU A 319 23.67 22.24 -22.80
C LEU A 319 22.64 23.07 -22.02
N VAL A 320 22.92 23.36 -20.74
CA VAL A 320 22.08 24.24 -19.90
C VAL A 320 22.10 25.68 -20.42
N ARG A 321 23.28 26.23 -20.79
CA ARG A 321 23.38 27.56 -21.43
C ARG A 321 22.61 27.63 -22.75
N ARG A 322 22.57 26.54 -23.52
CA ARG A 322 21.79 26.41 -24.78
C ARG A 322 20.30 26.08 -24.56
N ARG A 323 19.77 26.22 -23.33
CA ARG A 323 18.39 25.89 -22.91
C ARG A 323 17.95 24.44 -23.20
N LYS A 324 18.87 23.52 -23.49
CA LYS A 324 18.58 22.10 -23.75
C LYS A 324 18.47 21.28 -22.45
N LEU A 325 17.55 21.70 -21.58
CA LEU A 325 17.35 21.13 -20.24
C LEU A 325 17.12 19.61 -20.25
N THR A 326 16.46 19.08 -21.26
CA THR A 326 16.18 17.63 -21.41
C THR A 326 17.42 16.80 -21.73
N GLU A 327 18.41 17.37 -22.43
CA GLU A 327 19.70 16.69 -22.70
C GLU A 327 20.63 16.79 -21.48
N ALA A 328 20.63 17.93 -20.79
CA ALA A 328 21.32 18.09 -19.50
C ALA A 328 20.76 17.14 -18.42
N GLN A 329 19.44 16.94 -18.35
CA GLN A 329 18.82 15.93 -17.48
C GLN A 329 19.21 14.50 -17.85
N LYS A 330 19.40 14.18 -19.14
CA LYS A 330 19.86 12.84 -19.55
C LYS A 330 21.28 12.56 -19.05
N LEU A 331 22.23 13.47 -19.27
CA LEU A 331 23.60 13.31 -18.75
C LEU A 331 23.65 13.22 -17.22
N VAL A 332 22.89 14.08 -16.53
CA VAL A 332 22.84 14.04 -15.05
C VAL A 332 22.18 12.76 -14.54
N GLN A 333 21.23 12.17 -15.26
CA GLN A 333 20.68 10.86 -14.87
C GLN A 333 21.68 9.73 -15.11
N GLN A 334 22.48 9.79 -16.19
CA GLN A 334 23.53 8.80 -16.46
C GLN A 334 24.63 8.81 -15.37
N GLU A 335 24.92 9.97 -14.76
CA GLU A 335 25.78 10.06 -13.54
C GLU A 335 25.07 9.65 -12.22
N ILE A 336 23.78 9.32 -12.25
CA ILE A 336 22.95 8.92 -11.09
C ILE A 336 22.46 7.47 -11.24
N GLU A 337 23.03 6.69 -12.16
CA GLU A 337 22.97 5.22 -12.10
C GLU A 337 23.88 4.71 -10.96
N LEU A 338 23.42 4.93 -9.71
CA LEU A 338 23.87 4.14 -8.57
C LEU A 338 23.44 2.70 -8.84
N GLU A 339 24.41 1.82 -9.11
CA GLU A 339 24.17 0.39 -9.34
C GLU A 339 23.19 -0.16 -8.29
N GLU A 340 22.16 -0.87 -8.76
CA GLU A 340 21.27 -1.61 -7.86
C GLU A 340 22.08 -2.67 -7.13
N TRP A 341 21.91 -2.75 -5.80
CA TRP A 341 22.60 -3.78 -5.04
C TRP A 341 22.01 -5.13 -5.46
N GLY A 342 22.87 -6.05 -5.89
CA GLY A 342 22.42 -7.40 -6.26
C GLY A 342 21.70 -8.06 -5.09
N THR A 343 20.70 -8.90 -5.39
CA THR A 343 19.89 -9.63 -4.39
C THR A 343 20.76 -10.37 -3.36
N GLU A 344 21.89 -10.91 -3.78
CA GLU A 344 22.87 -11.56 -2.90
C GLU A 344 23.47 -10.59 -1.86
N ALA A 345 23.78 -9.35 -2.26
CA ALA A 345 24.29 -8.32 -1.36
C ALA A 345 23.24 -7.85 -0.35
N GLN A 346 22.01 -7.60 -0.82
CA GLN A 346 20.87 -7.24 0.04
C GLN A 346 20.63 -8.33 1.10
N VAL A 347 20.55 -9.61 0.67
CA VAL A 347 20.35 -10.74 1.57
C VAL A 347 21.52 -10.91 2.54
N LYS A 348 22.78 -10.85 2.09
CA LYS A 348 23.95 -10.97 2.99
C LYS A 348 23.99 -9.86 4.05
N LEU A 349 23.66 -8.62 3.68
CA LEU A 349 23.56 -7.52 4.62
C LEU A 349 22.40 -7.73 5.61
N GLY A 350 21.21 -8.06 5.11
CA GLY A 350 20.04 -8.30 5.95
C GLY A 350 20.22 -9.47 6.91
N THR A 351 20.84 -10.58 6.49
CA THR A 351 21.17 -11.70 7.38
C THR A 351 22.07 -11.25 8.52
N ARG A 352 23.14 -10.48 8.24
CA ARG A 352 24.03 -9.99 9.30
C ARG A 352 23.32 -9.05 10.27
N LEU A 353 22.43 -8.19 9.76
CA LEU A 353 21.63 -7.30 10.60
C LEU A 353 20.60 -8.05 11.45
N ILE A 354 20.08 -9.19 10.96
CA ILE A 354 19.21 -10.09 11.74
C ILE A 354 20.02 -10.81 12.84
N GLU A 355 21.24 -11.27 12.56
CA GLU A 355 22.15 -11.82 13.59
C GLU A 355 22.38 -10.81 14.71
N LEU A 356 22.76 -9.57 14.36
CA LEU A 356 22.96 -8.50 15.35
C LEU A 356 21.68 -8.18 16.15
N LEU A 357 20.49 -8.28 15.55
CA LEU A 357 19.21 -8.13 16.25
C LEU A 357 18.95 -9.30 17.21
N LEU A 358 19.19 -10.54 16.78
CA LEU A 358 19.03 -11.75 17.61
C LEU A 358 19.96 -11.70 18.84
N ASP A 359 21.18 -11.20 18.66
CA ASP A 359 22.18 -11.08 19.73
C ASP A 359 21.94 -9.88 20.68
N SER A 360 21.08 -8.93 20.32
CA SER A 360 20.89 -7.66 21.04
C SER A 360 19.49 -7.43 21.61
N ALA A 361 18.45 -8.11 21.10
CA ALA A 361 17.07 -7.90 21.51
C ALA A 361 16.60 -8.96 22.50
N PHE A 362 16.35 -8.54 23.74
CA PHE A 362 15.86 -9.38 24.84
C PHE A 362 14.53 -8.85 25.39
N VAL A 363 13.78 -9.75 26.02
CA VAL A 363 12.51 -9.48 26.69
C VAL A 363 12.65 -9.94 28.13
N GLN A 364 12.22 -9.10 29.05
CA GLN A 364 12.06 -9.47 30.45
C GLN A 364 10.62 -9.97 30.66
N SER A 365 10.46 -11.13 31.28
CA SER A 365 9.14 -11.59 31.76
C SER A 365 8.54 -10.56 32.73
N PRO A 366 7.21 -10.33 32.73
CA PRO A 366 6.56 -9.71 33.89
C PRO A 366 6.98 -10.46 35.16
N ALA A 367 7.20 -9.74 36.25
CA ALA A 367 7.62 -10.36 37.51
C ALA A 367 6.46 -11.20 38.09
N ASP A 368 6.52 -12.51 37.88
CA ASP A 368 5.67 -13.45 38.61
C ASP A 368 5.91 -13.28 40.12
N GLN A 369 4.84 -13.41 40.90
CA GLN A 369 4.68 -12.79 42.23
C GLN A 369 5.47 -13.50 43.36
N THR A 370 6.79 -13.61 43.23
CA THR A 370 7.71 -14.05 44.29
C THR A 370 8.85 -13.05 44.45
N PRO A 371 9.09 -12.49 45.66
CA PRO A 371 10.07 -11.42 45.88
C PRO A 371 11.55 -11.84 45.76
N ASP A 372 11.83 -13.07 45.33
CA ASP A 372 13.18 -13.68 45.32
C ASP A 372 13.54 -14.29 43.94
N SER A 373 12.73 -14.06 42.90
CA SER A 373 13.03 -14.53 41.54
C SER A 373 13.88 -13.50 40.76
N SER A 374 15.05 -13.93 40.29
CA SER A 374 15.89 -13.12 39.40
C SER A 374 15.20 -12.87 38.05
N PRO A 375 15.38 -11.70 37.42
CA PRO A 375 14.72 -11.37 36.16
C PRO A 375 15.11 -12.33 35.03
N ASP A 376 14.12 -13.09 34.54
CA ASP A 376 14.25 -13.99 33.39
C ASP A 376 14.31 -13.18 32.07
N PHE A 377 15.54 -13.05 31.55
CA PHE A 377 15.81 -12.41 30.25
C PHE A 377 15.80 -13.47 29.13
N ARG A 378 14.77 -13.42 28.28
CA ARG A 378 14.62 -14.31 27.12
C ARG A 378 14.91 -13.56 25.81
N PRO A 379 15.50 -14.20 24.79
CA PRO A 379 15.74 -13.55 23.51
C PRO A 379 14.41 -13.22 22.82
N ALA A 380 14.25 -11.97 22.40
CA ALA A 380 13.02 -11.43 21.80
C ALA A 380 12.65 -12.11 20.47
N PHE A 381 13.67 -12.60 19.76
CA PHE A 381 13.55 -13.29 18.48
C PHE A 381 14.38 -14.58 18.50
N LYS A 382 13.88 -15.63 17.87
CA LYS A 382 14.48 -16.97 17.84
C LYS A 382 14.57 -17.46 16.39
N HIS A 383 15.71 -18.01 16.01
CA HIS A 383 15.90 -18.62 14.69
C HIS A 383 15.51 -20.11 14.73
N VAL A 384 14.37 -20.45 14.12
CA VAL A 384 13.71 -21.75 14.27
C VAL A 384 13.58 -22.48 12.94
N LEU A 385 13.89 -23.78 12.92
CA LEU A 385 13.65 -24.66 11.78
C LEU A 385 12.22 -25.21 11.81
N ARG A 386 11.32 -24.68 10.97
CA ARG A 386 9.99 -25.26 10.80
C ARG A 386 10.10 -26.63 10.11
N LYS A 387 9.57 -27.66 10.76
CA LYS A 387 9.43 -29.03 10.22
C LYS A 387 8.51 -29.00 8.99
N PRO A 388 8.63 -29.96 8.05
CA PRO A 388 7.81 -29.95 6.84
C PRO A 388 6.36 -30.30 7.22
N ILE A 389 5.41 -29.57 6.64
CA ILE A 389 3.97 -29.75 6.87
C ILE A 389 3.32 -30.03 5.51
N VAL A 390 2.39 -30.98 5.48
CA VAL A 390 1.49 -31.15 4.33
C VAL A 390 0.30 -30.22 4.53
N GLU A 391 0.15 -29.25 3.65
CA GLU A 391 -0.89 -28.24 3.72
C GLU A 391 -1.52 -28.12 2.32
N ASN A 392 -2.85 -28.24 2.26
CA ASN A 392 -3.62 -28.29 1.00
C ASN A 392 -3.03 -29.30 -0.01
N GLY A 393 -2.68 -30.50 0.47
CA GLY A 393 -2.06 -31.57 -0.33
C GLY A 393 -0.62 -31.32 -0.80
N ARG A 394 -0.03 -30.16 -0.50
CA ARG A 394 1.34 -29.81 -0.90
C ARG A 394 2.30 -29.89 0.30
N LEU A 395 3.41 -30.58 0.12
CA LEU A 395 4.48 -30.65 1.12
C LEU A 395 5.25 -29.32 1.16
N LYS A 396 4.96 -28.45 2.14
CA LYS A 396 5.85 -27.33 2.47
C LYS A 396 7.15 -27.93 3.02
N LYS A 397 8.26 -27.72 2.29
CA LYS A 397 9.60 -28.22 2.68
C LYS A 397 10.07 -27.56 3.99
N LYS A 398 11.03 -28.21 4.66
CA LYS A 398 11.77 -27.63 5.79
C LYS A 398 12.29 -26.23 5.41
N HIS A 399 12.08 -25.26 6.29
CA HIS A 399 12.54 -23.89 6.08
C HIS A 399 12.78 -23.20 7.43
N PHE A 400 13.67 -22.21 7.43
CA PHE A 400 13.98 -21.43 8.61
C PHE A 400 13.07 -20.19 8.71
N VAL A 401 12.66 -19.88 9.93
CA VAL A 401 11.92 -18.67 10.29
C VAL A 401 12.62 -17.94 11.43
N ILE A 402 12.42 -16.62 11.50
CA ILE A 402 12.55 -15.86 12.75
C ILE A 402 11.17 -15.85 13.39
N GLU A 403 11.09 -16.24 14.65
CA GLU A 403 9.89 -16.31 15.48
C GLU A 403 10.10 -15.39 16.70
N CYS A 404 9.15 -14.51 17.02
CA CYS A 404 9.24 -13.65 18.20
C CYS A 404 8.77 -14.36 19.47
N ASP A 405 9.20 -13.87 20.64
CA ASP A 405 8.67 -14.34 21.92
C ASP A 405 7.17 -13.98 22.07
N PRO A 406 6.34 -14.80 22.74
CA PRO A 406 4.91 -14.52 22.93
C PRO A 406 4.61 -13.12 23.49
N LEU A 407 5.40 -12.62 24.43
CA LEU A 407 5.21 -11.27 25.01
C LEU A 407 5.40 -10.14 23.97
N VAL A 408 6.29 -10.36 22.99
CA VAL A 408 6.47 -9.45 21.85
C VAL A 408 5.28 -9.53 20.90
N HIS A 409 4.77 -10.75 20.68
CA HIS A 409 3.63 -11.02 19.80
C HIS A 409 2.33 -10.43 20.32
N GLU A 410 2.02 -10.63 21.61
CA GLU A 410 0.88 -10.02 22.31
C GLU A 410 0.96 -8.49 22.27
N GLY A 411 2.19 -7.96 22.36
CA GLY A 411 2.46 -6.54 22.19
C GLY A 411 2.04 -5.96 20.84
N PHE A 412 2.01 -6.73 19.75
CA PHE A 412 1.88 -6.22 18.36
C PHE A 412 0.66 -5.31 18.12
N GLU A 413 -0.48 -5.61 18.74
CA GLU A 413 -1.70 -4.83 18.55
C GLU A 413 -1.54 -3.40 19.11
N SER A 414 -0.94 -3.26 20.30
CA SER A 414 -0.53 -1.97 20.86
C SER A 414 0.64 -1.33 20.09
N THR A 415 1.56 -2.16 19.57
CA THR A 415 2.75 -1.75 18.81
C THR A 415 2.38 -1.09 17.50
N ALA A 416 1.30 -1.51 16.85
CA ALA A 416 0.86 -1.01 15.54
C ALA A 416 0.74 0.52 15.48
N ARG A 417 0.32 1.14 16.59
CA ARG A 417 0.21 2.60 16.76
C ARG A 417 1.57 3.30 16.85
N HIS A 418 2.64 2.56 17.12
CA HIS A 418 3.99 3.04 17.39
C HIS A 418 5.02 2.58 16.34
N VAL A 419 4.67 1.64 15.45
CA VAL A 419 5.49 1.35 14.26
C VAL A 419 5.47 2.56 13.34
N GLU A 420 6.63 3.19 13.14
CA GLU A 420 6.73 4.26 12.16
C GLU A 420 6.47 3.74 10.74
N ILE A 421 5.53 4.40 10.06
CA ILE A 421 5.11 4.10 8.69
C ILE A 421 5.79 5.16 7.80
N PRO A 422 6.98 4.88 7.23
CA PRO A 422 7.83 5.91 6.64
C PRO A 422 7.27 6.52 5.35
N TYR A 423 6.31 5.84 4.70
CA TYR A 423 5.76 6.21 3.40
C TYR A 423 4.23 6.31 3.51
N LEU A 424 3.78 7.50 3.91
CA LEU A 424 2.37 7.90 3.96
C LEU A 424 1.92 8.44 2.58
N PRO A 425 0.60 8.49 2.30
CA PRO A 425 0.07 9.12 1.08
C PRO A 425 0.62 10.53 0.86
N MET A 426 0.89 10.89 -0.41
CA MET A 426 1.66 12.09 -0.72
C MET A 426 0.84 13.37 -0.43
N LEU A 427 1.45 14.36 0.23
CA LEU A 427 0.83 15.67 0.49
C LEU A 427 0.76 16.59 -0.74
N VAL A 428 1.37 16.18 -1.84
CA VAL A 428 1.40 16.90 -3.13
C VAL A 428 1.19 15.93 -4.29
N PRO A 429 0.73 16.40 -5.46
CA PRO A 429 0.55 15.55 -6.64
C PRO A 429 1.81 14.75 -6.99
N PRO A 430 1.69 13.45 -7.35
CA PRO A 430 2.80 12.61 -7.75
C PRO A 430 3.60 13.15 -8.94
N THR A 431 4.86 12.74 -9.02
CA THR A 431 5.71 12.95 -10.20
C THR A 431 5.12 12.21 -11.40
N LYS A 432 4.81 12.95 -12.46
CA LYS A 432 4.30 12.39 -13.72
C LYS A 432 5.22 11.31 -14.34
N TRP A 433 4.61 10.23 -14.82
CA TRP A 433 5.32 9.10 -15.43
C TRP A 433 5.96 9.44 -16.79
N LYS A 434 7.25 9.10 -16.93
CA LYS A 434 8.09 9.39 -18.10
C LYS A 434 8.96 8.20 -18.54
N GLY A 435 8.86 7.07 -17.85
CA GLY A 435 9.66 5.86 -18.07
C GLY A 435 9.49 4.86 -16.92
N TYR A 436 10.14 3.69 -17.04
CA TYR A 436 10.02 2.58 -16.09
C TYR A 436 10.26 2.97 -14.63
N ASP A 437 11.26 3.80 -14.38
CA ASP A 437 11.80 4.22 -13.08
C ASP A 437 11.65 5.74 -12.86
N LYS A 438 10.70 6.38 -13.57
CA LYS A 438 10.54 7.85 -13.59
C LYS A 438 9.08 8.24 -13.49
N GLY A 439 8.60 8.38 -12.26
CA GLY A 439 7.25 8.81 -11.89
C GLY A 439 6.95 8.43 -10.45
N GLY A 440 5.71 8.61 -9.98
CA GLY A 440 5.33 8.27 -8.60
C GLY A 440 5.82 9.29 -7.57
N HIS A 441 6.70 8.89 -6.66
CA HIS A 441 7.18 9.74 -5.57
C HIS A 441 8.10 10.88 -6.04
N LEU A 442 8.52 11.78 -5.13
CA LEU A 442 9.46 12.86 -5.46
C LEU A 442 10.92 12.37 -5.49
N PHE A 443 11.31 11.51 -4.55
CA PHE A 443 12.66 11.01 -4.34
C PHE A 443 12.72 9.49 -4.11
N LEU A 444 11.63 8.87 -3.62
CA LEU A 444 11.61 7.42 -3.41
C LEU A 444 11.64 6.66 -4.75
N PRO A 445 12.53 5.65 -4.91
CA PRO A 445 12.56 4.81 -6.10
C PRO A 445 11.19 4.21 -6.41
N SER A 446 10.67 4.55 -7.60
CA SER A 446 9.29 4.29 -7.99
C SER A 446 9.27 3.65 -9.37
N TYR A 447 8.71 2.44 -9.45
CA TYR A 447 8.69 1.64 -10.67
C TYR A 447 7.26 1.49 -11.19
N VAL A 448 7.09 1.69 -12.50
CA VAL A 448 5.77 1.69 -13.16
C VAL A 448 5.10 0.32 -13.17
N MET A 449 5.88 -0.76 -13.04
CA MET A 449 5.39 -2.14 -13.02
C MET A 449 6.06 -2.96 -11.92
N ARG A 450 5.25 -3.74 -11.19
CA ARG A 450 5.65 -4.67 -10.13
C ARG A 450 6.16 -5.97 -10.76
N THR A 451 7.48 -6.07 -10.96
CA THR A 451 8.12 -7.24 -11.62
C THR A 451 8.47 -8.39 -10.69
N HIS A 452 8.35 -8.21 -9.36
CA HIS A 452 8.74 -9.20 -8.34
C HIS A 452 10.16 -9.80 -8.53
N GLY A 453 11.09 -9.03 -9.09
CA GLY A 453 12.46 -9.45 -9.36
C GLY A 453 12.68 -10.18 -10.69
N VAL A 454 11.63 -10.41 -11.49
CA VAL A 454 11.76 -11.04 -12.82
C VAL A 454 12.45 -10.08 -13.79
N LYS A 455 13.65 -10.46 -14.26
CA LYS A 455 14.48 -9.64 -15.15
C LYS A 455 13.81 -9.40 -16.50
N ASP A 456 13.30 -10.44 -17.14
CA ASP A 456 12.68 -10.38 -18.46
C ASP A 456 11.51 -9.39 -18.51
N GLN A 457 10.69 -9.35 -17.44
CA GLN A 457 9.61 -8.38 -17.29
C GLN A 457 10.14 -6.94 -17.16
N LYS A 458 11.22 -6.74 -16.39
CA LYS A 458 11.90 -5.44 -16.22
C LYS A 458 12.54 -4.96 -17.53
N GLU A 459 13.13 -5.86 -18.30
CA GLU A 459 13.78 -5.57 -19.58
C GLU A 459 12.75 -5.31 -20.69
N ALA A 460 11.67 -6.10 -20.76
CA ALA A 460 10.57 -5.88 -21.70
C ALA A 460 9.96 -4.47 -21.57
N ILE A 461 9.61 -4.03 -20.36
CA ILE A 461 9.03 -2.70 -20.18
C ILE A 461 10.05 -1.56 -20.35
N LYS A 462 11.35 -1.82 -20.15
CA LYS A 462 12.43 -0.88 -20.43
C LYS A 462 12.72 -0.73 -21.94
N SER A 463 12.53 -1.79 -22.72
CA SER A 463 12.81 -1.78 -24.17
C SER A 463 11.67 -1.19 -25.01
N VAL A 464 10.42 -1.24 -24.53
CA VAL A 464 9.26 -0.65 -25.23
C VAL A 464 9.46 0.87 -25.46
N PRO A 465 9.28 1.38 -26.69
CA PRO A 465 9.38 2.81 -26.98
C PRO A 465 8.36 3.63 -26.18
N ARG A 466 8.83 4.66 -25.46
CA ARG A 466 7.99 5.52 -24.59
C ARG A 466 6.75 6.11 -25.26
N LYS A 467 6.76 6.29 -26.58
CA LYS A 467 5.57 6.75 -27.35
C LYS A 467 4.40 5.77 -27.26
N GLN A 468 4.66 4.46 -27.18
CA GLN A 468 3.64 3.41 -27.03
C GLN A 468 3.07 3.39 -25.61
N LEU A 469 3.91 3.61 -24.59
CA LEU A 469 3.49 3.68 -23.19
C LEU A 469 2.80 4.99 -22.79
N ARG A 470 2.68 5.98 -23.70
CA ARG A 470 2.18 7.33 -23.37
C ARG A 470 0.79 7.29 -22.72
N LYS A 471 -0.16 6.54 -23.29
CA LYS A 471 -1.53 6.41 -22.73
C LYS A 471 -1.54 5.76 -21.35
N VAL A 472 -0.61 4.82 -21.10
CA VAL A 472 -0.47 4.14 -19.81
C VAL A 472 0.05 5.12 -18.74
N PHE A 473 1.04 5.93 -19.09
CA PHE A 473 1.54 6.99 -18.22
C PHE A 473 0.48 8.07 -17.97
N GLU A 474 -0.25 8.50 -19.00
CA GLU A 474 -1.38 9.45 -18.89
C GLU A 474 -2.48 8.92 -17.94
N ALA A 475 -2.85 7.64 -18.04
CA ALA A 475 -3.84 7.02 -17.14
C ALA A 475 -3.35 6.94 -15.69
N LEU A 476 -2.09 6.55 -15.46
CA LEU A 476 -1.49 6.51 -14.12
C LEU A 476 -1.33 7.92 -13.51
N ASP A 477 -1.03 8.92 -14.33
CA ASP A 477 -0.96 10.32 -13.91
C ASP A 477 -2.34 10.89 -13.54
N ILE A 478 -3.41 10.46 -14.21
CA ILE A 478 -4.80 10.82 -13.86
C ILE A 478 -5.18 10.16 -12.52
N LEU A 479 -5.00 8.84 -12.39
CA LEU A 479 -5.28 8.10 -11.15
C LEU A 479 -4.50 8.63 -9.95
N GLY A 480 -3.23 9.00 -10.16
CA GLY A 480 -2.39 9.61 -9.12
C GLY A 480 -2.66 11.09 -8.87
N GLY A 481 -3.27 11.79 -9.84
CA GLY A 481 -3.64 13.20 -9.73
C GLY A 481 -4.91 13.45 -8.93
N THR A 482 -5.74 12.43 -8.67
CA THR A 482 -6.95 12.53 -7.85
C THR A 482 -6.59 12.80 -6.38
N LYS A 483 -7.12 13.89 -5.82
CA LYS A 483 -6.93 14.27 -4.41
C LYS A 483 -7.99 13.63 -3.52
N TRP A 484 -7.55 12.92 -2.49
CA TRP A 484 -8.37 12.24 -1.49
C TRP A 484 -8.27 12.95 -0.14
N ARG A 485 -9.25 12.80 0.75
CA ARG A 485 -9.14 13.16 2.17
C ARG A 485 -9.78 12.08 3.04
N VAL A 486 -9.55 12.17 4.35
CA VAL A 486 -10.24 11.33 5.35
C VAL A 486 -11.66 11.88 5.56
N ASN A 487 -12.69 11.05 5.41
CA ASN A 487 -14.04 11.37 5.89
C ASN A 487 -14.00 11.33 7.42
N ARG A 488 -14.00 12.50 8.05
CA ARG A 488 -13.83 12.65 9.50
C ARG A 488 -14.98 12.04 10.29
N ARG A 489 -16.23 12.18 9.82
CA ARG A 489 -17.42 11.64 10.52
C ARG A 489 -17.35 10.11 10.61
N VAL A 490 -17.11 9.44 9.48
CA VAL A 490 -16.99 7.97 9.44
C VAL A 490 -15.75 7.50 10.20
N HIS A 491 -14.62 8.22 10.09
CA HIS A 491 -13.41 7.92 10.87
C HIS A 491 -13.67 7.96 12.38
N ASP A 492 -14.36 8.97 12.88
CA ASP A 492 -14.60 9.12 14.31
C ASP A 492 -15.61 8.09 14.85
N VAL A 493 -16.57 7.65 14.02
CA VAL A 493 -17.44 6.48 14.29
C VAL A 493 -16.61 5.19 14.38
N VAL A 494 -15.73 4.95 13.42
CA VAL A 494 -14.83 3.80 13.41
C VAL A 494 -13.94 3.78 14.66
N GLU A 495 -13.33 4.90 15.04
CA GLU A 495 -12.53 5.00 16.26
C GLU A 495 -13.36 4.74 17.51
N THR A 496 -14.62 5.20 17.55
CA THR A 496 -15.54 4.94 18.66
C THR A 496 -15.84 3.44 18.78
N ILE A 497 -16.30 2.78 17.71
CA ILE A 497 -16.56 1.33 17.69
C ILE A 497 -15.28 0.55 18.05
N TRP A 498 -14.14 0.93 17.47
CA TRP A 498 -12.87 0.30 17.74
C TRP A 498 -12.45 0.46 19.21
N SER A 499 -12.65 1.64 19.82
CA SER A 499 -12.38 1.86 21.25
C SER A 499 -13.27 1.03 22.17
N ARG A 500 -14.54 0.80 21.79
CA ARG A 500 -15.52 0.01 22.55
C ARG A 500 -15.30 -1.51 22.46
N GLY A 501 -14.50 -2.00 21.50
CA GLY A 501 -14.14 -3.42 21.39
C GLY A 501 -13.97 -3.96 19.96
N GLY A 502 -14.47 -3.26 18.94
CA GLY A 502 -14.59 -3.82 17.60
C GLY A 502 -15.78 -4.78 17.49
N GLY A 503 -15.69 -5.81 16.62
CA GLY A 503 -16.71 -6.85 16.47
C GLY A 503 -18.01 -6.41 15.77
N ILE A 504 -18.11 -5.17 15.31
CA ILE A 504 -19.31 -4.54 14.76
C ILE A 504 -19.02 -4.02 13.34
N ALA A 505 -20.02 -4.05 12.45
CA ALA A 505 -19.93 -3.49 11.09
C ALA A 505 -18.74 -4.04 10.27
N GLY A 506 -18.43 -5.34 10.43
CA GLY A 506 -17.29 -5.98 9.76
C GLY A 506 -15.91 -5.61 10.32
N LEU A 507 -15.82 -4.84 11.41
CA LEU A 507 -14.58 -4.72 12.18
C LEU A 507 -14.34 -5.99 12.99
N VAL A 508 -13.09 -6.44 12.98
CA VAL A 508 -12.60 -7.55 13.82
C VAL A 508 -12.81 -7.27 15.31
N ASP A 509 -13.07 -8.30 16.10
CA ASP A 509 -13.17 -8.23 17.57
C ASP A 509 -11.77 -8.13 18.20
N LYS A 510 -11.58 -7.24 19.17
CA LYS A 510 -10.35 -7.12 19.99
C LYS A 510 -10.10 -8.32 20.89
N GLY A 511 -11.15 -9.00 21.34
CA GLY A 511 -11.08 -10.21 22.15
C GLY A 511 -10.46 -11.39 21.39
N ASN A 512 -9.91 -12.33 22.15
CA ASN A 512 -9.63 -13.67 21.65
C ASN A 512 -10.83 -14.57 21.96
N ILE A 513 -11.16 -15.49 21.04
CA ILE A 513 -12.14 -16.54 21.31
C ILE A 513 -11.57 -17.41 22.46
N PRO A 514 -12.32 -17.66 23.54
CA PRO A 514 -11.85 -18.48 24.65
C PRO A 514 -11.51 -19.89 24.17
N LEU A 515 -10.43 -20.46 24.70
CA LEU A 515 -10.07 -21.84 24.38
C LEU A 515 -11.11 -22.78 24.98
N PRO A 516 -11.53 -23.84 24.26
CA PRO A 516 -12.48 -24.80 24.81
C PRO A 516 -11.85 -25.53 25.99
N GLU A 517 -12.60 -25.65 27.07
CA GLU A 517 -12.20 -26.32 28.30
C GLU A 517 -11.87 -27.79 28.06
N GLN A 518 -10.93 -28.33 28.83
CA GLN A 518 -10.56 -29.74 28.73
C GLN A 518 -11.69 -30.58 29.34
N PRO A 519 -12.25 -31.56 28.62
CA PRO A 519 -13.31 -32.41 29.17
C PRO A 519 -12.75 -33.31 30.28
N GLU A 520 -13.53 -33.50 31.34
CA GLU A 520 -13.27 -34.42 32.46
C GLU A 520 -13.58 -35.87 32.07
N THR A 521 -12.94 -36.34 31.00
CA THR A 521 -13.17 -37.66 30.38
C THR A 521 -11.85 -38.32 30.06
N GLU A 522 -11.79 -39.66 30.19
CA GLU A 522 -10.67 -40.46 29.70
C GLU A 522 -10.90 -40.98 28.27
N ASP A 523 -12.07 -40.71 27.65
CA ASP A 523 -12.38 -41.16 26.29
C ASP A 523 -11.38 -40.56 25.28
N PRO A 524 -10.57 -41.39 24.58
CA PRO A 524 -9.64 -40.90 23.59
C PRO A 524 -10.32 -40.12 22.44
N ASP A 525 -11.56 -40.42 22.09
CA ASP A 525 -12.27 -39.74 21.00
C ASP A 525 -12.75 -38.35 21.42
N GLU A 526 -13.31 -38.18 22.63
CA GLU A 526 -13.61 -36.86 23.20
C GLU A 526 -12.36 -36.01 23.43
N ILE A 527 -11.29 -36.59 23.98
CA ILE A 527 -9.98 -35.90 24.12
C ILE A 527 -9.46 -35.47 22.74
N GLN A 528 -9.65 -36.28 21.69
CA GLN A 528 -9.21 -35.94 20.34
C GLN A 528 -10.08 -34.85 19.70
N LYS A 529 -11.40 -34.89 19.87
CA LYS A 529 -12.33 -33.82 19.46
C LYS A 529 -11.96 -32.50 20.14
N TRP A 530 -11.68 -32.53 21.44
CA TRP A 530 -11.19 -31.36 22.19
C TRP A 530 -9.87 -30.83 21.63
N LYS A 531 -8.86 -31.68 21.41
CA LYS A 531 -7.57 -31.28 20.80
C LYS A 531 -7.75 -30.62 19.42
N TRP A 532 -8.69 -31.10 18.61
CA TRP A 532 -9.04 -30.48 17.33
C TRP A 532 -9.75 -29.14 17.52
N SER A 533 -10.67 -29.03 18.47
CA SER A 533 -11.34 -27.78 18.83
C SER A 533 -10.34 -26.72 19.31
N VAL A 534 -9.47 -27.03 20.28
CA VAL A 534 -8.36 -26.15 20.72
C VAL A 534 -7.49 -25.71 19.54
N LYS A 535 -7.16 -26.62 18.61
CA LYS A 535 -6.35 -26.29 17.44
C LYS A 535 -7.10 -25.36 16.46
N LYS A 536 -8.42 -25.54 16.30
CA LYS A 536 -9.29 -24.66 15.49
C LYS A 536 -9.37 -23.26 16.12
N THR A 537 -9.67 -23.16 17.41
CA THR A 537 -9.74 -21.87 18.13
C THR A 537 -8.40 -21.15 18.14
N LYS A 538 -7.29 -21.85 18.41
CA LYS A 538 -5.94 -21.28 18.30
C LYS A 538 -5.61 -20.80 16.88
N LYS A 539 -6.20 -21.39 15.83
CA LYS A 539 -6.05 -20.89 14.45
C LYS A 539 -6.86 -19.61 14.25
N ALA A 540 -8.14 -19.62 14.62
CA ALA A 540 -9.01 -18.46 14.51
C ALA A 540 -8.43 -17.23 15.25
N ASN A 541 -7.95 -17.38 16.47
CA ASN A 541 -7.33 -16.27 17.22
C ASN A 541 -6.08 -15.68 16.55
N ARG A 542 -5.31 -16.48 15.79
CA ARG A 542 -4.19 -15.96 15.00
C ARG A 542 -4.66 -15.19 13.76
N GLU A 543 -5.72 -15.67 13.13
CA GLU A 543 -6.34 -15.00 11.97
C GLU A 543 -6.94 -13.65 12.41
N LEU A 544 -7.70 -13.62 13.51
CA LEU A 544 -8.20 -12.39 14.15
C LEU A 544 -7.06 -11.43 14.54
N HIS A 545 -5.99 -11.90 15.19
CA HIS A 545 -4.84 -11.05 15.55
C HIS A 545 -4.18 -10.37 14.33
N ALA A 546 -4.08 -11.08 13.19
CA ALA A 546 -3.54 -10.51 11.96
C ALA A 546 -4.48 -9.41 11.40
N GLU A 547 -5.80 -9.63 11.45
CA GLU A 547 -6.80 -8.63 11.05
C GLU A 547 -6.81 -7.40 11.98
N ARG A 548 -6.59 -7.59 13.29
CA ARG A 548 -6.43 -6.49 14.26
C ARG A 548 -5.20 -5.64 13.96
N CYS A 549 -4.07 -6.28 13.67
CA CYS A 549 -2.84 -5.59 13.26
C CYS A 549 -3.05 -4.80 11.95
N ASP A 550 -3.71 -5.38 10.95
CA ASP A 550 -4.02 -4.68 9.68
C ASP A 550 -4.98 -3.49 9.91
N THR A 551 -5.97 -3.65 10.79
CA THR A 551 -6.92 -2.60 11.18
C THR A 551 -6.21 -1.43 11.87
N GLU A 552 -5.38 -1.68 12.88
CA GLU A 552 -4.60 -0.61 13.54
C GLU A 552 -3.59 0.06 12.60
N LEU A 553 -3.00 -0.66 11.63
CA LEU A 553 -2.13 -0.04 10.62
C LEU A 553 -2.91 0.89 9.68
N LYS A 554 -4.13 0.52 9.28
CA LYS A 554 -5.05 1.39 8.51
C LYS A 554 -5.44 2.64 9.30
N LEU A 555 -5.86 2.47 10.56
CA LEU A 555 -6.23 3.57 11.45
C LEU A 555 -5.04 4.47 11.79
N SER A 556 -3.84 3.93 11.99
CA SER A 556 -2.61 4.72 12.19
C SER A 556 -2.33 5.66 11.02
N VAL A 557 -2.53 5.20 9.77
CA VAL A 557 -2.45 6.08 8.60
C VAL A 557 -3.63 7.07 8.58
N ALA A 558 -4.86 6.65 8.86
CA ALA A 558 -6.02 7.55 8.86
C ALA A 558 -5.86 8.71 9.86
N ARG A 559 -5.49 8.40 11.11
CA ARG A 559 -5.15 9.37 12.18
C ARG A 559 -4.08 10.36 11.73
N LYS A 560 -2.97 9.88 11.13
CA LYS A 560 -1.88 10.73 10.62
C LYS A 560 -2.29 11.63 9.44
N MET A 561 -3.35 11.29 8.71
CA MET A 561 -3.84 12.03 7.54
C MET A 561 -5.14 12.82 7.77
N ARG A 562 -5.79 12.68 8.95
CA ARG A 562 -7.11 13.28 9.28
C ARG A 562 -7.12 14.81 9.16
N GLU A 563 -6.01 15.45 9.52
CA GLU A 563 -5.85 16.92 9.51
C GLU A 563 -5.29 17.50 8.20
N GLU A 564 -5.06 16.68 7.18
CA GLU A 564 -4.65 17.19 5.87
C GLU A 564 -5.86 17.57 5.02
N ASP A 565 -5.83 18.75 4.37
CA ASP A 565 -6.83 19.18 3.36
C ASP A 565 -6.95 18.20 2.18
N GLY A 566 -6.02 17.25 2.06
CA GLY A 566 -6.07 16.11 1.17
C GLY A 566 -4.70 15.71 0.63
N PHE A 567 -4.62 14.48 0.16
CA PHE A 567 -3.42 13.75 -0.21
C PHE A 567 -3.64 12.91 -1.48
N TYR A 568 -2.56 12.30 -1.98
CA TYR A 568 -2.52 11.64 -3.27
C TYR A 568 -1.91 10.24 -3.20
N TYR A 569 -2.39 9.35 -4.06
CA TYR A 569 -1.89 8.00 -4.21
C TYR A 569 -1.13 7.84 -5.53
N PRO A 570 0.22 7.83 -5.55
CA PRO A 570 0.94 7.38 -6.75
C PRO A 570 0.54 5.95 -7.09
N HIS A 571 0.26 5.68 -8.36
CA HIS A 571 -0.15 4.37 -8.86
C HIS A 571 0.96 3.70 -9.68
N ASN A 572 1.02 2.37 -9.64
CA ASN A 572 1.78 1.53 -10.54
C ASN A 572 0.99 0.27 -10.96
N LEU A 573 1.57 -0.55 -11.83
CA LEU A 573 0.90 -1.69 -12.45
C LEU A 573 1.37 -3.04 -11.89
N ASP A 574 0.52 -4.06 -11.92
CA ASP A 574 0.99 -5.45 -11.97
C ASP A 574 1.50 -5.81 -13.38
N PHE A 575 2.06 -7.02 -13.54
CA PHE A 575 2.57 -7.52 -14.83
C PHE A 575 1.48 -7.68 -15.92
N ARG A 576 0.20 -7.56 -15.57
CA ARG A 576 -0.96 -7.63 -16.49
C ARG A 576 -1.48 -6.24 -16.87
N GLY A 577 -0.94 -5.18 -16.28
CA GLY A 577 -1.37 -3.80 -16.51
C GLY A 577 -2.53 -3.32 -15.63
N ARG A 578 -2.89 -4.04 -14.55
CA ARG A 578 -3.87 -3.51 -13.56
C ARG A 578 -3.20 -2.48 -12.67
N ALA A 579 -3.84 -1.33 -12.46
CA ALA A 579 -3.32 -0.26 -11.63
C ALA A 579 -3.62 -0.47 -10.13
N TYR A 580 -2.66 -0.08 -9.28
CA TYR A 580 -2.73 -0.18 -7.83
C TYR A 580 -2.04 1.03 -7.18
N PRO A 581 -2.59 1.60 -6.10
CA PRO A 581 -1.87 2.51 -5.21
C PRO A 581 -0.56 1.89 -4.72
N MET A 582 0.50 2.70 -4.59
CA MET A 582 1.78 2.28 -4.02
C MET A 582 1.76 2.17 -2.48
N HIS A 583 0.88 2.92 -1.82
CA HIS A 583 0.73 2.90 -0.36
C HIS A 583 -0.16 1.71 0.06
N PRO A 584 0.34 0.80 0.93
CA PRO A 584 -0.30 -0.51 1.11
C PRO A 584 -1.39 -0.57 2.18
N HIS A 585 -1.39 0.34 3.18
CA HIS A 585 -2.28 0.23 4.34
C HIS A 585 -3.66 0.85 4.08
N LEU A 586 -3.79 2.18 4.18
CA LEU A 586 -5.01 2.90 3.84
C LEU A 586 -4.98 3.29 2.35
N SER A 587 -5.90 2.75 1.55
CA SER A 587 -6.14 3.16 0.15
C SER A 587 -7.55 2.80 -0.30
N HIS A 588 -8.06 3.48 -1.34
CA HIS A 588 -9.41 3.26 -1.89
C HIS A 588 -9.60 1.87 -2.54
N LEU A 589 -8.52 1.11 -2.78
CA LEU A 589 -8.59 -0.31 -3.19
C LEU A 589 -8.74 -1.29 -2.01
N GLY A 590 -8.71 -0.80 -0.77
CA GLY A 590 -8.81 -1.60 0.45
C GLY A 590 -10.20 -2.18 0.73
N SER A 591 -10.38 -2.67 1.97
CA SER A 591 -11.65 -3.14 2.53
C SER A 591 -12.67 -2.01 2.69
N ASP A 592 -13.92 -2.35 3.03
CA ASP A 592 -15.00 -1.37 3.28
C ASP A 592 -14.58 -0.24 4.22
N LEU A 593 -13.98 -0.56 5.38
CA LEU A 593 -13.32 0.39 6.29
C LEU A 593 -12.44 1.43 5.54
N CYS A 594 -11.59 1.00 4.61
CA CYS A 594 -10.72 1.92 3.88
C CYS A 594 -11.49 2.80 2.89
N ARG A 595 -12.64 2.34 2.38
CA ARG A 595 -13.47 3.07 1.42
C ARG A 595 -14.42 4.05 2.10
N GLY A 596 -15.09 3.65 3.19
CA GLY A 596 -15.93 4.55 3.98
C GLY A 596 -15.15 5.69 4.63
N VAL A 597 -13.89 5.44 5.03
CA VAL A 597 -12.99 6.47 5.61
C VAL A 597 -12.35 7.38 4.55
N LEU A 598 -12.45 7.09 3.25
CA LEU A 598 -11.83 7.87 2.17
C LEU A 598 -12.85 8.51 1.23
N GLU A 599 -12.73 9.82 1.04
CA GLU A 599 -13.58 10.58 0.11
C GLU A 599 -12.74 11.52 -0.77
N TYR A 600 -13.35 12.10 -1.81
CA TYR A 600 -12.65 13.07 -2.65
C TYR A 600 -12.43 14.38 -1.88
N ALA A 601 -11.22 14.92 -1.93
CA ALA A 601 -10.96 16.22 -1.32
C ALA A 601 -11.64 17.37 -2.09
N GLU A 602 -11.86 17.19 -3.38
CA GLU A 602 -12.54 18.15 -4.27
C GLU A 602 -13.99 17.70 -4.49
N GLY A 603 -14.91 18.28 -3.73
CA GLY A 603 -16.34 18.00 -3.84
C GLY A 603 -17.00 18.67 -5.05
N ARG A 604 -18.19 18.21 -5.42
CA ARG A 604 -18.99 18.76 -6.52
C ARG A 604 -20.47 18.90 -6.14
N PRO A 605 -21.19 19.91 -6.65
CA PRO A 605 -22.63 20.00 -6.47
C PRO A 605 -23.31 18.79 -7.12
N LEU A 606 -24.24 18.16 -6.41
CA LEU A 606 -24.94 16.95 -6.87
C LEU A 606 -25.72 17.17 -8.17
N GLY A 607 -26.47 18.27 -8.25
CA GLY A 607 -27.48 18.48 -9.28
C GLY A 607 -28.57 17.39 -9.27
N LYS A 608 -29.48 17.45 -10.24
CA LYS A 608 -30.59 16.46 -10.36
C LYS A 608 -30.10 15.02 -10.53
N SER A 609 -29.05 14.83 -11.32
CA SER A 609 -28.49 13.50 -11.59
C SER A 609 -27.71 12.95 -10.40
N GLY A 610 -26.86 13.77 -9.76
CA GLY A 610 -26.03 13.32 -8.63
C GLY A 610 -26.86 12.91 -7.42
N LEU A 611 -27.94 13.62 -7.09
CA LEU A 611 -28.82 13.22 -5.97
C LEU A 611 -29.47 11.85 -6.22
N ARG A 612 -29.96 11.60 -7.44
CA ARG A 612 -30.48 10.28 -7.86
C ARG A 612 -29.40 9.19 -7.76
N TRP A 613 -28.19 9.48 -8.24
CA TRP A 613 -27.07 8.54 -8.17
C TRP A 613 -26.54 8.29 -6.76
N LEU A 614 -26.64 9.27 -5.84
CA LEU A 614 -26.31 9.10 -4.42
C LEU A 614 -27.30 8.13 -3.75
N LYS A 615 -28.61 8.27 -4.01
CA LYS A 615 -29.61 7.30 -3.55
C LYS A 615 -29.36 5.89 -4.12
N ILE A 616 -29.14 5.77 -5.44
CA ILE A 616 -28.79 4.48 -6.07
C ILE A 616 -27.49 3.90 -5.49
N HIS A 617 -26.50 4.72 -5.14
CA HIS A 617 -25.27 4.29 -4.51
C HIS A 617 -25.50 3.73 -3.10
N LEU A 618 -26.30 4.42 -2.27
CA LEU A 618 -26.68 3.94 -0.94
C LEU A 618 -27.34 2.57 -1.02
N ALA A 619 -28.34 2.40 -1.90
CA ALA A 619 -28.99 1.12 -2.17
C ALA A 619 -28.00 0.02 -2.62
N ASN A 620 -27.05 0.36 -3.50
CA ASN A 620 -25.99 -0.56 -3.95
C ASN A 620 -24.92 -0.87 -2.86
N LYS A 621 -24.81 -0.06 -1.80
CA LYS A 621 -23.92 -0.32 -0.64
C LYS A 621 -24.64 -1.08 0.46
N TYR A 622 -25.96 -0.95 0.55
CA TYR A 622 -26.80 -1.79 1.42
C TYR A 622 -26.72 -3.26 1.01
N GLY A 623 -26.81 -3.58 -0.29
CA GLY A 623 -26.67 -4.95 -0.79
C GLY A 623 -27.88 -5.82 -0.44
N GLY A 624 -27.67 -7.11 -0.18
CA GLY A 624 -28.73 -8.03 0.24
C GLY A 624 -29.76 -8.34 -0.86
N GLY A 625 -29.38 -8.19 -2.13
CA GLY A 625 -30.26 -8.31 -3.29
C GLY A 625 -30.87 -6.97 -3.75
N ILE A 626 -30.79 -5.91 -2.93
CA ILE A 626 -31.25 -4.56 -3.31
C ILE A 626 -30.43 -4.03 -4.50
N GLU A 627 -29.16 -4.38 -4.60
CA GLU A 627 -28.25 -4.06 -5.71
C GLU A 627 -28.67 -4.71 -7.04
N LYS A 628 -29.52 -5.73 -7.02
CA LYS A 628 -30.07 -6.42 -8.21
C LYS A 628 -31.37 -5.83 -8.73
N LEU A 629 -31.99 -4.93 -7.96
CA LEU A 629 -33.26 -4.29 -8.33
C LEU A 629 -33.09 -3.28 -9.48
N SER A 630 -34.23 -2.86 -10.06
CA SER A 630 -34.26 -1.74 -11.01
C SER A 630 -33.81 -0.43 -10.35
N HIS A 631 -33.39 0.56 -11.14
CA HIS A 631 -33.02 1.86 -10.59
C HIS A 631 -34.18 2.56 -9.86
N GLU A 632 -35.42 2.43 -10.32
CA GLU A 632 -36.58 3.04 -9.64
C GLU A 632 -36.87 2.32 -8.32
N SER A 633 -36.83 0.99 -8.30
CA SER A 633 -37.00 0.20 -7.08
C SER A 633 -35.93 0.52 -6.01
N LYS A 634 -34.69 0.79 -6.43
CA LYS A 634 -33.61 1.27 -5.54
C LYS A 634 -33.88 2.66 -4.99
N LEU A 635 -34.52 3.54 -5.76
CA LEU A 635 -34.93 4.86 -5.27
C LEU A 635 -36.03 4.71 -4.22
N THR A 636 -37.10 3.94 -4.52
CA THR A 636 -38.18 3.65 -3.58
C THR A 636 -37.64 3.10 -2.25
N PHE A 637 -36.76 2.09 -2.29
CA PHE A 637 -36.09 1.56 -1.09
C PHE A 637 -35.42 2.65 -0.24
N VAL A 638 -34.78 3.65 -0.87
CA VAL A 638 -34.13 4.75 -0.15
C VAL A 638 -35.13 5.79 0.36
N GLU A 639 -36.22 6.06 -0.36
CA GLU A 639 -37.29 6.94 0.15
C GLU A 639 -37.99 6.31 1.37
N ASP A 640 -38.26 5.01 1.33
CA ASP A 640 -38.95 4.26 2.40
C ASP A 640 -38.11 4.22 3.70
N HIS A 641 -36.77 4.16 3.58
CA HIS A 641 -35.82 4.12 4.71
C HIS A 641 -35.22 5.49 5.06
N LEU A 642 -35.79 6.62 4.59
CA LEU A 642 -35.30 7.95 4.98
C LEU A 642 -35.19 8.15 6.50
N PRO A 643 -36.13 7.71 7.36
CA PRO A 643 -35.99 7.83 8.81
C PRO A 643 -34.73 7.13 9.36
N ASP A 644 -34.45 5.91 8.90
CA ASP A 644 -33.27 5.12 9.30
C ASP A 644 -31.97 5.73 8.80
N ILE A 645 -31.99 6.36 7.62
CA ILE A 645 -30.87 7.09 7.03
C ILE A 645 -30.55 8.34 7.85
N PHE A 646 -31.56 9.13 8.23
CA PHE A 646 -31.39 10.32 9.09
C PHE A 646 -30.88 9.93 10.48
N ASP A 647 -31.44 8.89 11.11
CA ASP A 647 -30.92 8.41 12.40
C ASP A 647 -29.48 7.88 12.27
N SER A 648 -29.17 7.08 11.25
CA SER A 648 -27.81 6.59 10.99
C SER A 648 -26.81 7.73 10.77
N ALA A 649 -27.23 8.85 10.18
CA ALA A 649 -26.38 10.02 9.96
C ALA A 649 -26.16 10.87 11.23
N ALA A 650 -27.18 10.95 12.10
CA ALA A 650 -27.17 11.76 13.32
C ALA A 650 -26.59 11.01 14.54
N ASN A 651 -27.04 9.77 14.76
CA ASN A 651 -26.70 8.92 15.92
C ASN A 651 -26.03 7.60 15.48
N PRO A 652 -24.90 7.64 14.75
CA PRO A 652 -24.33 6.48 14.05
C PRO A 652 -23.92 5.30 14.94
N VAL A 653 -23.72 5.50 16.24
CA VAL A 653 -23.23 4.48 17.19
C VAL A 653 -24.25 4.13 18.28
N ASP A 654 -25.10 5.07 18.66
CA ASP A 654 -26.00 4.97 19.82
C ASP A 654 -27.49 5.08 19.43
N GLY A 655 -27.81 5.16 18.14
CA GLY A 655 -29.17 5.11 17.57
C GLY A 655 -29.58 3.68 17.12
N ASN A 656 -30.49 3.60 16.15
CA ASN A 656 -30.98 2.33 15.58
C ASN A 656 -29.90 1.57 14.79
N CYS A 657 -28.85 2.26 14.34
CA CYS A 657 -27.69 1.71 13.65
C CYS A 657 -28.01 0.82 12.43
N TRP A 658 -29.07 1.15 11.70
CA TRP A 658 -29.57 0.41 10.51
C TRP A 658 -28.47 0.10 9.48
N TRP A 659 -27.54 1.05 9.28
CA TRP A 659 -26.38 0.94 8.38
C TRP A 659 -25.45 -0.26 8.65
N ILE A 660 -25.47 -0.86 9.86
CA ILE A 660 -24.65 -2.03 10.21
C ILE A 660 -25.11 -3.28 9.45
N ASN A 661 -26.38 -3.35 9.05
CA ASN A 661 -26.96 -4.49 8.34
C ASN A 661 -26.60 -4.54 6.84
N ALA A 662 -25.90 -3.52 6.33
CA ALA A 662 -25.45 -3.44 4.95
C ALA A 662 -24.28 -4.41 4.64
N GLU A 663 -24.13 -4.81 3.37
CA GLU A 663 -22.94 -5.57 2.91
C GLU A 663 -21.64 -4.76 2.98
N ASP A 664 -21.70 -3.45 2.76
CA ASP A 664 -20.59 -2.50 2.92
C ASP A 664 -20.97 -1.42 3.97
N PRO A 665 -20.94 -1.72 5.29
CA PRO A 665 -21.45 -0.82 6.33
C PRO A 665 -20.86 0.59 6.33
N PHE A 666 -19.54 0.76 6.26
CA PHE A 666 -18.92 2.08 6.36
C PHE A 666 -19.12 2.92 5.09
N GLN A 667 -19.19 2.30 3.90
CA GLN A 667 -19.63 3.01 2.69
C GLN A 667 -21.13 3.36 2.75
N CYS A 668 -21.98 2.48 3.30
CA CYS A 668 -23.41 2.77 3.49
C CYS A 668 -23.61 3.95 4.46
N LEU A 669 -22.89 3.96 5.58
CA LEU A 669 -22.90 5.06 6.55
C LEU A 669 -22.42 6.39 5.93
N ALA A 670 -21.33 6.35 5.15
CA ALA A 670 -20.85 7.52 4.42
C ALA A 670 -21.92 8.08 3.47
N ALA A 671 -22.64 7.20 2.77
CA ALA A 671 -23.75 7.57 1.90
C ALA A 671 -24.96 8.13 2.67
N CYS A 672 -25.30 7.58 3.85
CA CYS A 672 -26.34 8.13 4.71
C CYS A 672 -25.99 9.55 5.15
N MET A 673 -24.77 9.76 5.66
CA MET A 673 -24.28 11.07 6.10
C MET A 673 -24.25 12.12 4.98
N ASP A 674 -23.87 11.76 3.77
CA ASP A 674 -23.83 12.66 2.61
C ASP A 674 -25.25 12.96 2.07
N LEU A 675 -26.15 11.97 2.10
CA LEU A 675 -27.54 12.12 1.68
C LEU A 675 -28.36 12.97 2.66
N SER A 676 -28.27 12.73 3.97
CA SER A 676 -28.94 13.56 4.98
C SER A 676 -28.50 15.02 4.90
N ASN A 677 -27.18 15.26 4.83
CA ASN A 677 -26.62 16.60 4.61
C ASN A 677 -27.17 17.28 3.35
N ALA A 678 -27.39 16.52 2.27
CA ALA A 678 -27.98 17.06 1.04
C ALA A 678 -29.46 17.40 1.21
N LEU A 679 -30.25 16.50 1.81
CA LEU A 679 -31.70 16.67 1.97
C LEU A 679 -32.06 17.76 3.00
N GLU A 680 -31.25 17.94 4.04
CA GLU A 680 -31.39 19.02 5.05
C GLU A 680 -30.94 20.40 4.52
N SER A 681 -30.18 20.44 3.43
CA SER A 681 -29.73 21.71 2.84
C SER A 681 -30.89 22.47 2.18
N SER A 682 -30.77 23.80 2.12
CA SER A 682 -31.76 24.66 1.44
C SER A 682 -31.91 24.40 -0.06
N SER A 683 -31.01 23.62 -0.67
CA SER A 683 -31.13 23.12 -2.04
C SER A 683 -30.35 21.80 -2.18
N PRO A 684 -31.04 20.64 -2.10
CA PRO A 684 -30.38 19.32 -2.22
C PRO A 684 -29.64 19.11 -3.53
N HIS A 685 -30.02 19.83 -4.59
CA HIS A 685 -29.31 19.85 -5.87
C HIS A 685 -28.04 20.73 -5.86
N GLY A 686 -27.99 21.75 -4.99
CA GLY A 686 -26.83 22.61 -4.79
C GLY A 686 -25.82 22.06 -3.77
N ALA A 687 -26.24 21.09 -2.94
CA ALA A 687 -25.38 20.43 -1.96
C ALA A 687 -24.12 19.84 -2.60
N VAL A 688 -22.96 20.12 -1.98
CA VAL A 688 -21.65 19.68 -2.45
C VAL A 688 -21.30 18.35 -1.81
N SER A 689 -21.35 17.28 -2.61
CA SER A 689 -20.94 15.93 -2.20
C SER A 689 -19.45 15.73 -2.45
N HIS A 690 -18.83 14.97 -1.56
CA HIS A 690 -17.45 14.49 -1.66
C HIS A 690 -17.36 12.97 -1.92
N LEU A 691 -18.49 12.28 -1.91
CA LEU A 691 -18.54 10.82 -1.89
C LEU A 691 -18.20 10.19 -3.26
N PRO A 692 -17.32 9.18 -3.32
CA PRO A 692 -17.06 8.43 -4.54
C PRO A 692 -18.25 7.52 -4.93
N ILE A 693 -19.04 7.94 -5.92
CA ILE A 693 -20.11 7.10 -6.47
C ILE A 693 -19.50 5.93 -7.28
N HIS A 694 -19.53 4.74 -6.70
CA HIS A 694 -19.04 3.53 -7.35
C HIS A 694 -19.97 3.04 -8.48
N GLN A 695 -19.35 2.65 -9.59
CA GLN A 695 -19.98 1.96 -10.73
C GLN A 695 -19.08 0.76 -11.06
N ASP A 696 -19.60 -0.46 -10.95
CA ASP A 696 -18.87 -1.70 -11.28
C ASP A 696 -19.68 -2.53 -12.28
N GLY A 697 -18.97 -3.32 -13.09
CA GLY A 697 -19.54 -4.15 -14.14
C GLY A 697 -19.71 -5.60 -13.68
N SER A 698 -20.94 -6.09 -13.69
CA SER A 698 -21.32 -7.47 -13.33
C SER A 698 -20.51 -8.49 -14.12
N CYS A 699 -19.50 -9.06 -13.47
CA CYS A 699 -18.54 -10.00 -14.05
C CYS A 699 -17.83 -9.47 -15.32
N ASN A 700 -17.12 -8.33 -15.21
CA ASN A 700 -16.25 -7.74 -16.25
C ASN A 700 -15.44 -8.76 -17.10
N GLY A 701 -14.99 -9.88 -16.53
CA GLY A 701 -14.30 -10.94 -17.27
C GLY A 701 -15.18 -11.64 -18.31
N LEU A 702 -16.41 -12.02 -17.94
CA LEU A 702 -17.38 -12.61 -18.87
C LEU A 702 -17.94 -11.57 -19.85
N GLN A 703 -18.10 -10.30 -19.43
CA GLN A 703 -18.40 -9.20 -20.36
C GLN A 703 -17.36 -9.12 -21.48
N HIS A 704 -16.07 -9.15 -21.15
CA HIS A 704 -15.02 -9.17 -22.17
C HIS A 704 -15.04 -10.43 -23.05
N TYR A 705 -15.33 -11.62 -22.51
CA TYR A 705 -15.45 -12.83 -23.33
C TYR A 705 -16.66 -12.77 -24.28
N ALA A 706 -17.83 -12.36 -23.80
CA ALA A 706 -19.04 -12.20 -24.61
C ALA A 706 -18.82 -11.16 -25.73
N ALA A 707 -18.18 -10.02 -25.42
CA ALA A 707 -17.83 -9.00 -26.41
C ALA A 707 -16.80 -9.48 -27.46
N LEU A 708 -15.79 -10.25 -27.05
CA LEU A 708 -14.78 -10.82 -27.95
C LEU A 708 -15.36 -11.92 -28.85
N GLY A 709 -16.19 -12.80 -28.28
CA GLY A 709 -16.84 -13.89 -29.01
C GLY A 709 -18.07 -13.46 -29.81
N ARG A 710 -18.62 -12.27 -29.53
CA ARG A 710 -19.94 -11.79 -29.98
C ARG A 710 -21.08 -12.75 -29.62
N ASP A 711 -20.98 -13.37 -28.46
CA ASP A 711 -22.02 -14.24 -27.92
C ASP A 711 -23.17 -13.37 -27.38
N TYR A 712 -24.31 -13.39 -28.08
CA TYR A 712 -25.50 -12.63 -27.69
C TYR A 712 -26.12 -13.11 -26.38
N MET A 713 -26.16 -14.43 -26.14
CA MET A 713 -26.77 -14.98 -24.92
C MET A 713 -25.90 -14.64 -23.71
N GLY A 714 -24.58 -14.89 -23.82
CA GLY A 714 -23.61 -14.46 -22.83
C GLY A 714 -23.65 -12.94 -22.60
N ALA A 715 -23.77 -12.13 -23.66
CA ALA A 715 -23.86 -10.67 -23.57
C ALA A 715 -25.13 -10.18 -22.83
N ALA A 716 -26.27 -10.84 -23.02
CA ALA A 716 -27.50 -10.53 -22.30
C ALA A 716 -27.37 -10.84 -20.80
N ALA A 717 -26.87 -12.04 -20.45
CA ALA A 717 -26.68 -12.48 -19.07
C ALA A 717 -25.70 -11.59 -18.27
N VAL A 718 -24.78 -10.89 -18.95
CA VAL A 718 -23.77 -10.00 -18.32
C VAL A 718 -24.03 -8.51 -18.54
N ASN A 719 -25.26 -8.12 -18.91
CA ASN A 719 -25.70 -6.72 -19.03
C ASN A 719 -25.04 -5.88 -20.15
N LEU A 720 -24.56 -6.52 -21.23
CA LEU A 720 -24.11 -5.82 -22.45
C LEU A 720 -25.26 -5.54 -23.43
N VAL A 721 -26.37 -6.28 -23.32
CA VAL A 721 -27.63 -5.99 -24.03
C VAL A 721 -28.54 -5.20 -23.08
N PRO A 722 -29.23 -4.14 -23.53
CA PRO A 722 -30.18 -3.40 -22.70
C PRO A 722 -31.31 -4.29 -22.18
N GLY A 723 -31.66 -4.12 -20.91
CA GLY A 723 -32.77 -4.81 -20.24
C GLY A 723 -33.39 -3.92 -19.14
N GLU A 724 -34.61 -4.26 -18.71
CA GLU A 724 -35.38 -3.46 -17.74
C GLU A 724 -34.83 -3.55 -16.31
N LYS A 725 -34.24 -4.69 -15.95
CA LYS A 725 -33.55 -4.94 -14.69
C LYS A 725 -32.16 -5.53 -14.95
N PRO A 726 -31.20 -5.38 -14.01
CA PRO A 726 -29.93 -6.09 -14.09
C PRO A 726 -30.12 -7.61 -14.21
N ALA A 727 -29.46 -8.21 -15.19
CA ALA A 727 -29.30 -9.66 -15.30
C ALA A 727 -28.26 -10.14 -14.27
N ASP A 728 -28.56 -11.27 -13.63
CA ASP A 728 -27.67 -11.95 -12.68
C ASP A 728 -27.31 -13.35 -13.19
N ILE A 729 -26.20 -13.40 -13.92
CA ILE A 729 -25.62 -14.64 -14.44
C ILE A 729 -25.29 -15.68 -13.35
N TYR A 730 -25.06 -15.26 -12.10
CA TYR A 730 -24.78 -16.20 -11.01
C TYR A 730 -26.05 -16.93 -10.59
N SER A 731 -27.16 -16.21 -10.42
CA SER A 731 -28.47 -16.82 -10.15
C SER A 731 -28.96 -17.68 -11.31
N GLU A 732 -28.74 -17.26 -12.57
CA GLU A 732 -29.09 -18.05 -13.75
C GLU A 732 -28.30 -19.38 -13.82
N ILE A 733 -26.98 -19.33 -13.61
CA ILE A 733 -26.15 -20.54 -13.56
C ILE A 733 -26.50 -21.41 -12.35
N ALA A 734 -26.74 -20.82 -11.17
CA ALA A 734 -27.11 -21.56 -9.96
C ALA A 734 -28.42 -22.34 -10.15
N ALA A 735 -29.45 -21.70 -10.72
CA ALA A 735 -30.70 -22.38 -11.08
C ALA A 735 -30.46 -23.54 -12.05
N ARG A 736 -29.65 -23.31 -13.09
CA ARG A 736 -29.35 -24.36 -14.08
C ARG A 736 -28.54 -25.53 -13.50
N VAL A 737 -27.63 -25.27 -12.56
CA VAL A 737 -26.89 -26.31 -11.83
C VAL A 737 -27.83 -27.09 -10.91
N LEU A 738 -28.72 -26.40 -10.19
CA LEU A 738 -29.71 -27.02 -9.32
C LEU A 738 -30.64 -27.98 -10.09
N ASP A 739 -31.09 -27.61 -11.28
CA ASP A 739 -31.89 -28.51 -12.14
C ASP A 739 -31.12 -29.80 -12.48
N VAL A 740 -29.86 -29.69 -12.90
CA VAL A 740 -29.02 -30.86 -13.23
C VAL A 740 -28.77 -31.73 -12.00
N VAL A 741 -28.49 -31.14 -10.83
CA VAL A 741 -28.27 -31.89 -9.58
C VAL A 741 -29.56 -32.56 -9.09
N ARG A 742 -30.74 -31.97 -9.37
CA ARG A 742 -32.05 -32.62 -9.15
C ARG A 742 -32.30 -33.77 -10.12
N GLU A 743 -31.99 -33.62 -11.40
CA GLU A 743 -32.06 -34.72 -12.37
C GLU A 743 -31.15 -35.89 -11.95
N ASP A 744 -29.92 -35.59 -11.52
CA ASP A 744 -28.97 -36.58 -11.00
C ASP A 744 -29.46 -37.27 -9.72
N SER A 745 -30.08 -36.53 -8.79
CA SER A 745 -30.56 -37.08 -7.50
C SER A 745 -31.78 -38.01 -7.65
N MET A 746 -32.48 -37.97 -8.78
CA MET A 746 -33.61 -38.83 -9.13
C MET A 746 -33.22 -40.14 -9.85
N LYS A 747 -31.95 -40.33 -10.23
CA LYS A 747 -31.47 -41.58 -10.84
C LYS A 747 -31.45 -42.74 -9.84
N ASP A 748 -31.36 -43.97 -10.35
CA ASP A 748 -31.22 -45.18 -9.54
C ASP A 748 -29.80 -45.26 -8.92
N PRO A 749 -29.66 -45.24 -7.57
CA PRO A 749 -28.38 -45.38 -6.88
C PRO A 749 -27.61 -46.67 -7.18
N ALA A 750 -28.29 -47.73 -7.65
CA ALA A 750 -27.63 -48.96 -8.07
C ALA A 750 -26.90 -48.83 -9.42
N THR A 751 -27.25 -47.80 -10.22
CA THR A 751 -26.65 -47.54 -11.54
C THR A 751 -25.73 -46.33 -11.56
N ASP A 752 -25.99 -45.32 -10.72
CA ASP A 752 -25.17 -44.11 -10.59
C ASP A 752 -24.75 -43.89 -9.11
N PRO A 753 -23.48 -44.10 -8.75
CA PRO A 753 -23.01 -43.98 -7.37
C PRO A 753 -22.95 -42.53 -6.88
N SER A 754 -23.20 -41.53 -7.74
CA SER A 754 -23.24 -40.12 -7.34
C SER A 754 -24.57 -39.70 -6.70
N VAL A 755 -25.65 -40.49 -6.86
CA VAL A 755 -27.00 -40.15 -6.40
C VAL A 755 -27.08 -39.75 -4.91
N PRO A 756 -26.42 -40.44 -3.95
CA PRO A 756 -26.47 -40.02 -2.54
C PRO A 756 -25.82 -38.65 -2.31
N LEU A 757 -24.76 -38.32 -3.06
CA LEU A 757 -24.12 -37.01 -3.01
C LEU A 757 -24.99 -35.95 -3.68
N ALA A 758 -25.60 -36.25 -4.83
CA ALA A 758 -26.52 -35.36 -5.52
C ALA A 758 -27.71 -34.97 -4.63
N LYS A 759 -28.28 -35.91 -3.86
CA LYS A 759 -29.35 -35.63 -2.88
C LYS A 759 -28.92 -34.59 -1.84
N VAL A 760 -27.78 -34.81 -1.17
CA VAL A 760 -27.22 -33.84 -0.20
C VAL A 760 -26.97 -32.48 -0.85
N LEU A 761 -26.50 -32.46 -2.10
CA LEU A 761 -26.25 -31.21 -2.82
C LEU A 761 -27.53 -30.49 -3.28
N VAL A 762 -28.65 -31.18 -3.51
CA VAL A 762 -29.95 -30.50 -3.74
C VAL A 762 -30.36 -29.73 -2.48
N ASP A 763 -30.23 -30.34 -1.31
CA ASP A 763 -30.61 -29.71 -0.04
C ASP A 763 -29.74 -28.47 0.22
N GLU A 764 -28.42 -28.58 0.07
CA GLU A 764 -27.47 -27.45 0.21
C GLU A 764 -27.68 -26.35 -0.86
N LEU A 765 -28.08 -26.69 -2.09
CA LEU A 765 -28.37 -25.72 -3.17
C LEU A 765 -29.78 -25.11 -3.09
N THR A 766 -30.64 -25.60 -2.19
CA THR A 766 -32.01 -25.07 -1.96
C THR A 766 -32.18 -24.42 -0.59
N GLY A 767 -31.31 -24.71 0.37
CA GLY A 767 -31.32 -24.18 1.74
C GLY A 767 -30.34 -23.03 1.98
N GLY A 768 -30.32 -22.03 1.09
CA GLY A 768 -29.53 -20.79 1.23
C GLY A 768 -30.40 -19.54 1.27
#